data_AF-A0A6G2K3K6-F1
#
_entry.id   AF-A0A6G2K3K6-F1
#
_cell.length_a   1.000
_cell.length_b   1.000
_cell.length_c   1.000
_cell.angle_alpha   90.00
_cell.angle_beta   90.00
_cell.angle_gamma   90.00
#
_symmetry.space_group_name_H-M   'P 1'
#
loop_
_entity.id
_entity.type
_entity.pdbx_description
1 polymer ?
#
loop_
_entity_poly.entity_id
_entity_poly.type
_entity_poly.pdbx_seq_one_letter_code
_entity_poly.pdbx_strand_id
1 'polypeptide(L)'
;MVAHHVVTIPVFDHLFADAQFAARNPISRAINRFLDALADAHAPSTTDPHASSADRVFGDLLVPLARSYRTMQRMLESTHTPAETVDLLRQIYEGFFTHAMKATVKRLGIVYTPVEIVDFMLRSADTACRKHFGHGFTDENVHLLDPFTGTGTFLHRLLTGIQRNGSPLIEDCDLARKYSGSCHYGSASTCDGEVEHANCASPELHANEIVLLAYYIAALKIESAAAERGIDTDYRQYRGIVFGDTFSSDARQGSIPGFDANSARARTQSKLPIRVIIANPPWSSGQKSAGDDNPNIEYPEIERRVRDTYGIKHREVTGSAMGPAAGNLYVEALRWASDRIQSTADVENPGIVAFVHPNSLSTAPSLTGVRAAMRDEFSDIYVINLRGDAMKSGDERRAEGGNVFGQHSRNGVQITVLVRDPNRIEQGPATLHYAEVPSHTSTEEKYQWLHNLQDIDSSEFDQIPVNDAHDWVNLTDGSFQELLPLCASGQDNHAALWRHELGVKTNLDPYVYSFSRDALMTKVERLIDAYETARQQYVAEGISFDSLTRNDNPSEIRWTAALKQALKRQDRIEFASERIRKVLYRPFVTLWLYDDDRILAQSKAATALFPQRERERERTPVRSLSPRQTVEQSSGSWRARESEIYARSEPTNHHASFRESASRDQPIEYVGVRHPRGGNATGPSHGGSRPTDSHRTTEVILITGASNITFQALATDILPDLAAIKGSQQTRAIPRLRPI
;
A
#
# COMPACT_ATOMS: atom_id res chain seq x y z
N MET A 1 7.05 -17.47 16.95
CA MET A 1 8.52 -17.62 16.85
C MET A 1 8.97 -19.05 17.12
N VAL A 2 8.80 -19.59 18.34
CA VAL A 2 9.20 -20.98 18.66
C VAL A 2 8.56 -22.00 17.71
N ALA A 3 7.25 -21.91 17.46
CA ALA A 3 6.59 -22.76 16.49
C ALA A 3 7.20 -22.67 15.07
N HIS A 4 7.66 -21.49 14.65
CA HIS A 4 8.34 -21.36 13.35
C HIS A 4 9.68 -22.08 13.39
N HIS A 5 10.48 -21.86 14.45
CA HIS A 5 11.76 -22.53 14.64
C HIS A 5 11.61 -24.05 14.64
N VAL A 6 10.64 -24.58 15.37
CA VAL A 6 10.34 -26.02 15.45
C VAL A 6 9.98 -26.62 14.09
N VAL A 7 9.21 -25.90 13.27
CA VAL A 7 8.83 -26.36 11.93
C VAL A 7 10.00 -26.23 10.93
N THR A 8 10.88 -25.26 11.13
CA THR A 8 12.00 -25.05 10.21
C THR A 8 13.21 -25.90 10.56
N ILE A 9 13.52 -26.11 11.84
CA ILE A 9 14.78 -26.70 12.29
C ILE A 9 15.12 -28.06 11.67
N PRO A 10 14.18 -28.99 11.40
CA PRO A 10 14.54 -30.26 10.74
C PRO A 10 15.09 -30.07 9.32
N VAL A 11 14.63 -29.01 8.63
CA VAL A 11 15.14 -28.61 7.32
C VAL A 11 16.55 -28.04 7.48
N PHE A 12 16.76 -27.17 8.48
CA PHE A 12 18.06 -26.57 8.80
C PHE A 12 19.08 -27.62 9.21
N ASP A 13 18.75 -28.53 10.11
CA ASP A 13 19.69 -29.54 10.62
C ASP A 13 20.20 -30.45 9.49
N HIS A 14 19.38 -30.73 8.47
CA HIS A 14 19.83 -31.45 7.27
C HIS A 14 20.66 -30.57 6.32
N LEU A 15 20.24 -29.33 6.10
CA LEU A 15 21.01 -28.34 5.32
C LEU A 15 22.41 -28.07 5.87
N PHE A 16 22.57 -28.14 7.19
CA PHE A 16 23.77 -27.65 7.90
C PHE A 16 24.48 -28.72 8.72
N ALA A 17 24.25 -29.99 8.41
CA ALA A 17 24.92 -31.12 9.07
C ALA A 17 26.45 -30.95 9.05
N ASP A 18 27.00 -30.44 7.95
CA ASP A 18 28.45 -30.18 7.79
C ASP A 18 28.88 -28.79 8.30
N ALA A 19 28.01 -27.79 8.24
CA ALA A 19 28.34 -26.39 8.55
C ALA A 19 28.25 -26.03 10.04
N GLN A 20 27.69 -26.89 10.89
CA GLN A 20 27.42 -26.61 12.31
C GLN A 20 26.64 -25.29 12.54
N PHE A 21 25.87 -24.82 11.56
CA PHE A 21 25.16 -23.52 11.60
C PHE A 21 24.29 -23.39 12.85
N ALA A 22 23.46 -24.39 13.12
CA ALA A 22 22.58 -24.40 14.30
C ALA A 22 23.36 -24.38 15.61
N ALA A 23 24.54 -25.00 15.65
CA ALA A 23 25.40 -25.04 16.82
C ALA A 23 26.17 -23.73 17.05
N ARG A 24 26.36 -22.91 16.01
CA ARG A 24 27.15 -21.66 16.07
C ARG A 24 26.27 -20.40 16.08
N ASN A 25 25.08 -20.43 15.49
CA ASN A 25 24.17 -19.29 15.42
C ASN A 25 23.58 -18.95 16.81
N PRO A 26 23.66 -17.69 17.28
CA PRO A 26 23.24 -17.30 18.63
C PRO A 26 21.73 -17.43 18.85
N ILE A 27 20.92 -17.25 17.81
CA ILE A 27 19.46 -17.37 17.88
C ILE A 27 19.07 -18.84 17.97
N SER A 28 19.64 -19.69 17.11
CA SER A 28 19.38 -21.13 17.14
C SER A 28 19.78 -21.75 18.49
N ARG A 29 20.97 -21.41 19.00
CA ARG A 29 21.43 -21.86 20.33
C ARG A 29 20.52 -21.41 21.48
N ALA A 30 19.96 -20.21 21.41
CA ALA A 30 19.05 -19.71 22.43
C ALA A 30 17.71 -20.45 22.41
N ILE A 31 17.14 -20.68 21.23
CA ILE A 31 15.87 -21.42 21.11
C ILE A 31 16.06 -22.90 21.49
N ASN A 32 17.18 -23.53 21.08
CA ASN A 32 17.46 -24.92 21.43
C ASN A 32 17.63 -25.11 22.95
N ARG A 33 18.33 -24.19 23.64
CA ARG A 33 18.39 -24.20 25.12
C ARG A 33 17.01 -24.10 25.77
N PHE A 34 16.10 -23.30 25.20
CA PHE A 34 14.73 -23.22 25.68
C PHE A 34 13.97 -24.55 25.44
N LEU A 35 14.14 -25.16 24.26
CA LEU A 35 13.53 -26.45 23.94
C LEU A 35 14.07 -27.58 24.83
N ASP A 36 15.37 -27.59 25.13
CA ASP A 36 16.00 -28.54 26.05
C ASP A 36 15.40 -28.42 27.45
N ALA A 37 15.32 -27.20 27.99
CA ALA A 37 14.72 -26.96 29.30
C ALA A 37 13.23 -27.38 29.33
N LEU A 38 12.51 -27.24 28.22
CA LEU A 38 11.12 -27.64 28.10
C LEU A 38 10.97 -29.17 27.99
N ALA A 39 11.90 -29.82 27.29
CA ALA A 39 12.00 -31.27 27.19
C ALA A 39 12.37 -31.91 28.54
N ASP A 40 13.20 -31.26 29.36
CA ASP A 40 13.54 -31.73 30.70
C ASP A 40 12.36 -31.57 31.68
N ALA A 41 11.52 -30.55 31.46
CA ALA A 41 10.34 -30.28 32.28
C ALA A 41 9.12 -31.17 31.93
N HIS A 42 9.11 -31.78 30.74
CA HIS A 42 8.03 -32.65 30.26
C HIS A 42 8.55 -34.07 30.01
N ALA A 43 7.68 -35.07 29.89
CA ALA A 43 8.12 -36.37 29.38
C ALA A 43 8.42 -36.23 27.87
N PRO A 44 9.63 -36.57 27.40
CA PRO A 44 9.96 -36.41 25.99
C PRO A 44 9.09 -37.32 25.11
N SER A 45 8.65 -36.82 23.96
CA SER A 45 7.84 -37.57 22.98
C SER A 45 8.60 -38.72 22.32
N THR A 46 9.93 -38.76 22.45
CA THR A 46 10.77 -39.86 21.98
C THR A 46 11.91 -40.14 22.97
N THR A 47 12.31 -41.41 23.05
CA THR A 47 13.46 -41.87 23.86
C THR A 47 14.76 -41.97 23.05
N ASP A 48 14.74 -41.57 21.77
CA ASP A 48 15.92 -41.55 20.91
C ASP A 48 16.93 -40.47 21.38
N PRO A 49 18.15 -40.86 21.81
CA PRO A 49 19.16 -39.93 22.26
C PRO A 49 19.73 -39.02 21.14
N HIS A 50 19.47 -39.34 19.87
CA HIS A 50 19.89 -38.52 18.73
C HIS A 50 18.78 -37.58 18.22
N ALA A 51 17.59 -37.61 18.81
CA ALA A 51 16.49 -36.73 18.43
C ALA A 51 16.80 -35.27 18.76
N SER A 52 16.45 -34.36 17.83
CA SER A 52 16.59 -32.92 18.05
C SER A 52 15.77 -32.48 19.27
N SER A 53 16.12 -31.35 19.88
CA SER A 53 15.33 -30.78 20.99
C SER A 53 13.88 -30.49 20.59
N ALA A 54 13.63 -30.19 19.31
CA ALA A 54 12.29 -30.03 18.77
C ALA A 54 11.53 -31.37 18.68
N ASP A 55 12.18 -32.43 18.21
CA ASP A 55 11.58 -33.77 18.10
C ASP A 55 11.27 -34.40 19.46
N ARG A 56 12.09 -34.10 20.47
CA ARG A 56 11.88 -34.55 21.86
C ARG A 56 10.65 -33.92 22.52
N VAL A 57 10.18 -32.77 22.05
CA VAL A 57 9.03 -32.06 22.63
C VAL A 57 7.79 -32.18 21.74
N PHE A 58 7.98 -32.04 20.43
CA PHE A 58 6.89 -31.85 19.47
C PHE A 58 6.85 -32.94 18.39
N GLY A 59 7.59 -34.04 18.55
CA GLY A 59 7.72 -35.10 17.54
C GLY A 59 6.38 -35.58 16.97
N ASP A 60 5.39 -35.81 17.84
CA ASP A 60 4.05 -36.24 17.45
C ASP A 60 3.32 -35.22 16.55
N LEU A 61 3.52 -33.92 16.81
CA LEU A 61 2.94 -32.83 16.02
C LEU A 61 3.65 -32.65 14.68
N LEU A 62 4.90 -33.11 14.56
CA LEU A 62 5.71 -33.01 13.35
C LEU A 62 5.52 -34.20 12.39
N VAL A 63 4.95 -35.32 12.83
CA VAL A 63 4.69 -36.51 12.00
C VAL A 63 4.01 -36.18 10.66
N PRO A 64 2.97 -35.31 10.58
CA PRO A 64 2.33 -34.96 9.31
C PRO A 64 3.28 -34.29 8.30
N LEU A 65 4.35 -33.65 8.79
CA LEU A 65 5.35 -32.94 7.97
C LEU A 65 6.50 -33.84 7.52
N ALA A 66 6.63 -35.07 8.05
CA ALA A 66 7.75 -35.96 7.77
C ALA A 66 7.95 -36.27 6.28
N ARG A 67 6.87 -36.36 5.50
CA ARG A 67 6.95 -36.53 4.04
C ARG A 67 7.57 -35.30 3.37
N SER A 68 7.16 -34.11 3.78
CA SER A 68 7.69 -32.85 3.25
C SER A 68 9.17 -32.68 3.61
N TYR A 69 9.56 -33.01 4.85
CA TYR A 69 10.97 -33.01 5.26
C TYR A 69 11.80 -33.96 4.41
N ARG A 70 11.36 -35.21 4.20
CA ARG A 70 12.06 -36.16 3.31
C ARG A 70 12.19 -35.67 1.87
N THR A 71 11.19 -34.99 1.34
CA THR A 71 11.28 -34.40 -0.01
C THR A 71 12.34 -33.30 -0.04
N MET A 72 12.30 -32.37 0.92
CA MET A 72 13.30 -31.29 1.00
C MET A 72 14.72 -31.85 1.17
N GLN A 73 14.91 -32.86 2.03
CA GLN A 73 16.18 -33.54 2.21
C GLN A 73 16.75 -34.11 0.92
N ARG A 74 15.93 -34.81 0.12
CA ARG A 74 16.39 -35.33 -1.18
C ARG A 74 16.75 -34.23 -2.17
N MET A 75 16.02 -33.12 -2.16
CA MET A 75 16.37 -31.97 -2.99
C MET A 75 17.70 -31.36 -2.56
N LEU A 76 17.96 -31.31 -1.25
CA LEU A 76 19.21 -30.81 -0.67
C LEU A 76 20.41 -31.73 -0.94
N GLU A 77 20.24 -33.05 -0.80
CA GLU A 77 21.24 -34.05 -1.17
C GLU A 77 21.66 -33.97 -2.65
N SER A 78 20.76 -33.45 -3.50
CA SER A 78 21.03 -33.23 -4.93
C SER A 78 21.65 -31.87 -5.27
N THR A 79 21.82 -30.98 -4.28
CA THR A 79 22.56 -29.71 -4.48
C THR A 79 24.04 -29.91 -4.18
N HIS A 80 24.92 -29.43 -5.06
CA HIS A 80 26.36 -29.68 -4.95
C HIS A 80 27.20 -28.41 -4.76
N THR A 81 26.58 -27.23 -4.92
CA THR A 81 27.23 -25.94 -4.72
C THR A 81 26.50 -25.09 -3.67
N PRO A 82 27.22 -24.23 -2.92
CA PRO A 82 26.59 -23.29 -1.97
C PRO A 82 25.52 -22.40 -2.62
N ALA A 83 25.74 -21.95 -3.85
CA ALA A 83 24.77 -21.15 -4.62
C ALA A 83 23.47 -21.92 -4.89
N GLU A 84 23.55 -23.18 -5.32
CA GLU A 84 22.37 -24.03 -5.52
C GLU A 84 21.61 -24.28 -4.21
N THR A 85 22.32 -24.45 -3.10
CA THR A 85 21.71 -24.60 -1.78
C THR A 85 20.96 -23.34 -1.35
N VAL A 86 21.54 -22.15 -1.58
CA VAL A 86 20.89 -20.85 -1.32
C VAL A 86 19.65 -20.64 -2.21
N ASP A 87 19.71 -21.03 -3.48
CA ASP A 87 18.57 -20.93 -4.38
C ASP A 87 17.44 -21.89 -4.01
N LEU A 88 17.76 -23.12 -3.61
CA LEU A 88 16.78 -24.07 -3.09
C LEU A 88 16.16 -23.55 -1.79
N LEU A 89 16.96 -22.96 -0.90
CA LEU A 89 16.48 -22.29 0.31
C LEU A 89 15.49 -21.17 0.00
N ARG A 90 15.78 -20.35 -1.00
CA ARG A 90 14.87 -19.31 -1.47
C ARG A 90 13.55 -19.90 -1.97
N GLN A 91 13.60 -20.97 -2.77
CA GLN A 91 12.40 -21.63 -3.28
C GLN A 91 11.56 -22.26 -2.16
N ILE A 92 12.21 -22.91 -1.19
CA ILE A 92 11.56 -23.46 0.00
C ILE A 92 10.91 -22.34 0.80
N TYR A 93 11.63 -21.23 1.01
CA TYR A 93 11.10 -20.05 1.69
C TYR A 93 9.86 -19.50 0.98
N GLU A 94 9.94 -19.23 -0.32
CA GLU A 94 8.83 -18.70 -1.12
C GLU A 94 7.62 -19.63 -1.12
N GLY A 95 7.83 -20.91 -1.37
CA GLY A 95 6.76 -21.91 -1.41
C GLY A 95 6.10 -22.09 -0.05
N PHE A 96 6.90 -22.28 1.00
CA PHE A 96 6.41 -22.58 2.35
C PHE A 96 5.79 -21.35 3.02
N PHE A 97 6.46 -20.18 3.04
CA PHE A 97 5.98 -19.01 3.78
C PHE A 97 4.77 -18.34 3.14
N THR A 98 4.76 -18.22 1.81
CA THR A 98 3.62 -17.60 1.10
C THR A 98 2.33 -18.37 1.35
N HIS A 99 2.41 -19.67 1.62
CA HIS A 99 1.24 -20.52 1.85
C HIS A 99 0.93 -20.72 3.33
N ALA A 100 1.93 -21.07 4.14
CA ALA A 100 1.74 -21.39 5.55
C ALA A 100 1.51 -20.14 6.43
N MET A 101 1.95 -18.95 5.98
CA MET A 101 2.07 -17.77 6.86
C MET A 101 1.52 -16.48 6.23
N LYS A 102 0.46 -16.59 5.44
CA LYS A 102 -0.16 -15.46 4.71
C LYS A 102 -0.47 -14.25 5.58
N ALA A 103 -0.98 -14.46 6.80
CA ALA A 103 -1.32 -13.37 7.73
C ALA A 103 -0.07 -12.59 8.18
N THR A 104 1.02 -13.29 8.51
CA THR A 104 2.30 -12.71 8.90
C THR A 104 2.94 -11.96 7.74
N VAL A 105 2.98 -12.55 6.54
CA VAL A 105 3.52 -11.91 5.33
C VAL A 105 2.75 -10.62 5.01
N LYS A 106 1.42 -10.67 5.05
CA LYS A 106 0.57 -9.49 4.80
C LYS A 106 0.76 -8.42 5.87
N ARG A 107 0.87 -8.80 7.15
CA ARG A 107 1.06 -7.85 8.27
C ARG A 107 2.40 -7.15 8.20
N LEU A 108 3.45 -7.90 7.90
CA LEU A 108 4.82 -7.40 7.85
C LEU A 108 5.20 -6.83 6.47
N GLY A 109 4.34 -6.94 5.46
CA GLY A 109 4.57 -6.37 4.12
C GLY A 109 5.81 -6.93 3.40
N ILE A 110 6.13 -8.21 3.59
CA ILE A 110 7.38 -8.83 3.09
C ILE A 110 7.27 -9.08 1.59
N VAL A 111 8.23 -8.58 0.82
CA VAL A 111 8.30 -8.74 -0.64
C VAL A 111 9.75 -8.99 -1.07
N TYR A 112 9.96 -9.93 -1.99
CA TYR A 112 11.28 -10.18 -2.57
C TYR A 112 11.64 -9.11 -3.60
N THR A 113 12.86 -8.57 -3.50
CA THR A 113 13.36 -7.53 -4.40
C THR A 113 14.06 -8.14 -5.62
N PRO A 114 13.62 -7.81 -6.85
CA PRO A 114 14.33 -8.18 -8.08
C PRO A 114 15.79 -7.73 -8.06
N VAL A 115 16.68 -8.56 -8.63
CA VAL A 115 18.13 -8.33 -8.57
C VAL A 115 18.51 -7.07 -9.35
N GLU A 116 17.80 -6.78 -10.44
CA GLU A 116 18.02 -5.62 -11.29
C GLU A 116 17.78 -4.30 -10.53
N ILE A 117 16.78 -4.29 -9.64
CA ILE A 117 16.51 -3.17 -8.73
C ILE A 117 17.62 -3.06 -7.68
N VAL A 118 17.99 -4.17 -7.05
CA VAL A 118 19.05 -4.20 -6.01
C VAL A 118 20.37 -3.68 -6.56
N ASP A 119 20.79 -4.19 -7.72
CA ASP A 119 22.04 -3.82 -8.38
C ASP A 119 22.06 -2.34 -8.78
N PHE A 120 20.94 -1.83 -9.32
CA PHE A 120 20.82 -0.40 -9.64
C PHE A 120 20.92 0.47 -8.39
N MET A 121 20.24 0.09 -7.30
CA MET A 121 20.28 0.83 -6.03
C MET A 121 21.67 0.85 -5.42
N LEU A 122 22.38 -0.28 -5.43
CA LEU A 122 23.75 -0.38 -4.91
C LEU A 122 24.71 0.52 -5.69
N ARG A 123 24.71 0.44 -7.03
CA ARG A 123 25.54 1.31 -7.88
C ARG A 123 25.19 2.79 -7.71
N SER A 124 23.90 3.10 -7.59
CA SER A 124 23.42 4.47 -7.40
C SER A 124 23.87 5.06 -6.07
N ALA A 125 23.74 4.32 -4.98
CA ALA A 125 24.17 4.77 -3.66
C ALA A 125 25.69 4.89 -3.57
N ASP A 126 26.44 3.97 -4.17
CA ASP A 126 27.91 4.03 -4.25
C ASP A 126 28.39 5.24 -5.10
N THR A 127 27.71 5.49 -6.22
CA THR A 127 27.94 6.68 -7.07
C THR A 127 27.62 7.97 -6.32
N ALA A 128 26.53 8.00 -5.55
CA ALA A 128 26.20 9.14 -4.69
C ALA A 128 27.29 9.39 -3.65
N CYS A 129 27.80 8.34 -3.00
CA CYS A 129 28.90 8.46 -2.03
C CYS A 129 30.11 9.13 -2.69
N ARG A 130 30.56 8.62 -3.84
CA ARG A 130 31.74 9.17 -4.52
C ARG A 130 31.53 10.60 -5.00
N LYS A 131 30.37 10.88 -5.59
CA LYS A 131 30.03 12.18 -6.17
C LYS A 131 29.96 13.28 -5.11
N HIS A 132 29.33 13.00 -3.98
CA HIS A 132 29.02 14.01 -2.96
C HIS A 132 30.02 14.03 -1.80
N PHE A 133 30.66 12.90 -1.47
CA PHE A 133 31.54 12.78 -0.31
C PHE A 133 33.00 12.43 -0.65
N GLY A 134 33.29 12.11 -1.92
CA GLY A 134 34.64 11.79 -2.38
C GLY A 134 35.15 10.40 -2.02
N HIS A 135 34.31 9.54 -1.43
CA HIS A 135 34.63 8.16 -1.07
C HIS A 135 33.44 7.23 -1.42
N GLY A 136 33.67 5.96 -1.70
CA GLY A 136 32.67 4.94 -2.03
C GLY A 136 32.44 3.92 -0.92
N PHE A 137 31.78 2.81 -1.27
CA PHE A 137 31.44 1.74 -0.33
C PHE A 137 32.65 0.97 0.20
N THR A 138 33.74 0.86 -0.56
CA THR A 138 34.93 0.11 -0.15
C THR A 138 35.77 0.85 0.90
N ASP A 139 35.71 2.18 0.94
CA ASP A 139 36.56 3.02 1.79
C ASP A 139 36.32 2.81 3.30
N GLU A 140 37.33 3.10 4.11
CA GLU A 140 37.27 2.93 5.57
C GLU A 140 36.18 3.79 6.23
N ASN A 141 35.58 3.25 7.31
CA ASN A 141 34.56 3.93 8.12
C ASN A 141 33.27 4.29 7.36
N VAL A 142 33.05 3.71 6.18
CA VAL A 142 31.77 3.76 5.47
C VAL A 142 30.93 2.56 5.91
N HIS A 143 30.15 2.76 6.98
CA HIS A 143 29.25 1.74 7.50
C HIS A 143 27.93 1.70 6.71
N LEU A 144 27.58 0.52 6.22
CA LEU A 144 26.34 0.25 5.48
C LEU A 144 25.37 -0.56 6.33
N LEU A 145 24.09 -0.18 6.31
CA LEU A 145 23.02 -0.87 7.04
C LEU A 145 21.84 -1.18 6.11
N ASP A 146 21.45 -2.46 6.09
CA ASP A 146 20.16 -2.90 5.60
C ASP A 146 19.21 -3.20 6.77
N PRO A 147 18.33 -2.25 7.16
CA PRO A 147 17.44 -2.40 8.30
C PRO A 147 16.32 -3.44 8.11
N PHE A 148 16.10 -3.93 6.89
CA PHE A 148 14.98 -4.81 6.55
C PHE A 148 15.45 -5.87 5.55
N THR A 149 16.46 -6.65 5.95
CA THR A 149 17.28 -7.37 4.97
C THR A 149 16.57 -8.51 4.24
N GLY A 150 15.44 -8.99 4.77
CA GLY A 150 14.70 -10.10 4.22
C GLY A 150 15.60 -11.32 4.12
N THR A 151 15.84 -11.80 2.90
CA THR A 151 16.72 -12.94 2.62
C THR A 151 18.18 -12.55 2.39
N GLY A 152 18.58 -11.30 2.68
CA GLY A 152 19.96 -10.83 2.59
C GLY A 152 20.42 -10.44 1.19
N THR A 153 19.49 -10.17 0.25
CA THR A 153 19.84 -9.93 -1.16
C THR A 153 20.69 -8.66 -1.35
N PHE A 154 20.43 -7.56 -0.64
CA PHE A 154 21.25 -6.35 -0.76
C PHE A 154 22.70 -6.60 -0.34
N LEU A 155 22.95 -7.21 0.83
CA LEU A 155 24.31 -7.49 1.29
C LEU A 155 25.01 -8.53 0.43
N HIS A 156 24.30 -9.58 -0.01
CA HIS A 156 24.87 -10.52 -0.97
C HIS A 156 25.29 -9.83 -2.25
N ARG A 157 24.41 -9.03 -2.87
CA ARG A 157 24.74 -8.32 -4.12
C ARG A 157 25.77 -7.22 -3.91
N LEU A 158 25.87 -6.64 -2.72
CA LEU A 158 26.97 -5.73 -2.37
C LEU A 158 28.32 -6.46 -2.39
N LEU A 159 28.37 -7.68 -1.85
CA LEU A 159 29.58 -8.49 -1.85
C LEU A 159 29.91 -9.04 -3.24
N THR A 160 28.94 -9.46 -4.04
CA THR A 160 29.20 -10.08 -5.37
C THR A 160 29.11 -9.12 -6.55
N GLY A 161 28.63 -7.90 -6.32
CA GLY A 161 28.26 -6.95 -7.36
C GLY A 161 29.44 -6.14 -7.88
N ILE A 162 29.25 -5.59 -9.08
CA ILE A 162 30.25 -4.79 -9.78
C ILE A 162 29.74 -3.37 -10.02
N GLN A 163 30.68 -2.44 -9.97
CA GLN A 163 30.53 -1.06 -10.39
C GLN A 163 30.47 -0.96 -11.92
N ARG A 164 30.14 0.24 -12.41
CA ARG A 164 30.08 0.55 -13.86
C ARG A 164 31.41 0.37 -14.59
N ASN A 165 32.53 0.62 -13.90
CA ASN A 165 33.88 0.46 -14.44
C ASN A 165 34.35 -1.02 -14.45
N GLY A 166 33.50 -1.96 -14.00
CA GLY A 166 33.82 -3.38 -13.92
C GLY A 166 34.56 -3.81 -12.65
N SER A 167 34.92 -2.88 -11.75
CA SER A 167 35.50 -3.26 -10.46
C SER A 167 34.43 -3.71 -9.46
N PRO A 168 34.77 -4.52 -8.45
CA PRO A 168 33.83 -4.89 -7.40
C PRO A 168 33.27 -3.66 -6.64
N LEU A 169 32.05 -3.76 -6.11
CA LEU A 169 31.51 -2.72 -5.20
C LEU A 169 32.32 -2.62 -3.89
N ILE A 170 32.83 -3.76 -3.42
CA ILE A 170 33.78 -3.87 -2.30
C ILE A 170 35.03 -4.52 -2.86
N GLU A 171 36.17 -3.85 -2.81
CA GLU A 171 37.43 -4.37 -3.35
C GLU A 171 37.93 -5.57 -2.52
N ASP A 172 38.64 -6.51 -3.16
CA ASP A 172 39.11 -7.75 -2.50
C ASP A 172 40.01 -7.46 -1.28
N CYS A 173 40.84 -6.41 -1.36
CA CYS A 173 41.69 -5.95 -0.25
C CYS A 173 40.89 -5.57 1.00
N ASP A 174 39.73 -4.96 0.79
CA ASP A 174 38.91 -4.39 1.86
C ASP A 174 37.85 -5.36 2.39
N LEU A 175 37.64 -6.47 1.67
CA LEU A 175 36.55 -7.40 1.90
C LEU A 175 36.57 -7.94 3.34
N ALA A 176 37.73 -8.34 3.86
CA ALA A 176 37.87 -8.89 5.21
C ALA A 176 37.49 -7.85 6.29
N ARG A 177 37.91 -6.59 6.12
CA ARG A 177 37.55 -5.48 7.01
C ARG A 177 36.05 -5.20 6.94
N LYS A 178 35.51 -5.04 5.73
CA LYS A 178 34.09 -4.75 5.51
C LYS A 178 33.18 -5.83 6.11
N TYR A 179 33.46 -7.09 5.79
CA TYR A 179 32.63 -8.24 6.18
C TYR A 179 32.79 -8.64 7.65
N SER A 180 34.03 -8.72 8.16
CA SER A 180 34.32 -9.31 9.48
C SER A 180 34.90 -8.35 10.50
N GLY A 181 35.37 -7.17 10.07
CA GLY A 181 36.15 -6.27 10.91
C GLY A 181 37.52 -6.83 11.25
N SER A 182 38.12 -7.67 10.39
CA SER A 182 39.50 -8.17 10.58
C SER A 182 40.49 -7.31 9.80
N CYS A 183 41.57 -6.86 10.46
CA CYS A 183 42.71 -6.19 9.81
C CYS A 183 43.77 -7.17 9.30
N HIS A 184 43.62 -8.47 9.57
CA HIS A 184 44.54 -9.49 9.14
C HIS A 184 43.75 -10.60 8.44
N TYR A 185 43.82 -10.60 7.11
CA TYR A 185 43.55 -11.78 6.31
C TYR A 185 44.47 -11.78 5.10
N GLY A 186 45.05 -12.96 4.83
CA GLY A 186 46.27 -13.14 4.07
C GLY A 186 46.15 -12.77 2.59
N SER A 187 47.25 -12.21 2.07
CA SER A 187 47.60 -12.03 0.66
C SER A 187 46.51 -12.41 -0.35
N ALA A 188 45.54 -11.54 -0.59
CA ALA A 188 45.03 -11.44 -1.95
C ALA A 188 46.25 -11.01 -2.79
N SER A 189 46.72 -11.89 -3.68
CA SER A 189 47.93 -11.74 -4.48
C SER A 189 47.94 -10.53 -5.42
N THR A 190 46.84 -9.76 -5.43
CA THR A 190 46.54 -8.60 -6.26
C THR A 190 46.65 -7.27 -5.51
N CYS A 191 46.84 -7.28 -4.19
CA CYS A 191 46.94 -6.07 -3.39
C CYS A 191 48.42 -5.69 -3.24
N ASP A 192 48.85 -4.63 -3.92
CA ASP A 192 50.21 -4.13 -3.81
C ASP A 192 50.44 -3.52 -2.40
N GLY A 193 51.16 -4.26 -1.55
CA GLY A 193 51.65 -3.79 -0.25
C GLY A 193 50.89 -4.35 0.97
N GLU A 194 51.58 -4.35 2.12
CA GLU A 194 50.96 -4.61 3.43
C GLU A 194 50.02 -3.45 3.78
N VAL A 195 48.72 -3.61 3.54
CA VAL A 195 47.72 -2.62 3.96
C VAL A 195 47.40 -2.88 5.44
N GLU A 196 48.05 -2.14 6.33
CA GLU A 196 47.66 -2.09 7.74
C GLU A 196 46.46 -1.13 7.92
N HIS A 197 45.27 -1.69 8.14
CA HIS A 197 44.09 -0.91 8.52
C HIS A 197 44.15 -0.53 10.01
N ALA A 198 43.98 0.75 10.32
CA ALA A 198 44.27 1.27 11.66
C ALA A 198 43.21 0.94 12.75
N ASN A 199 42.02 0.42 12.41
CA ASN A 199 40.88 0.30 13.35
C ASN A 199 39.85 -0.82 13.02
N CYS A 200 40.23 -2.10 12.93
CA CYS A 200 39.27 -3.20 12.69
C CYS A 200 38.77 -3.87 13.97
N ALA A 201 37.78 -3.27 14.62
CA ALA A 201 37.13 -3.83 15.82
C ALA A 201 35.70 -4.38 15.54
N SER A 202 35.07 -3.98 14.44
CA SER A 202 33.71 -4.37 14.06
C SER A 202 33.53 -4.43 12.55
N PRO A 203 32.63 -5.29 12.02
CA PRO A 203 32.28 -5.24 10.61
C PRO A 203 31.69 -3.89 10.23
N GLU A 204 31.84 -3.49 8.97
CA GLU A 204 31.27 -2.25 8.43
C GLU A 204 29.97 -2.49 7.66
N LEU A 205 29.66 -3.76 7.35
CA LEU A 205 28.39 -4.19 6.77
C LEU A 205 27.45 -4.66 7.88
N HIS A 206 26.21 -4.18 7.88
CA HIS A 206 25.21 -4.45 8.92
C HIS A 206 23.85 -4.80 8.31
N ALA A 207 23.11 -5.68 8.98
CA ALA A 207 21.75 -6.05 8.55
C ALA A 207 20.84 -6.40 9.74
N ASN A 208 19.56 -6.08 9.63
CA ASN A 208 18.53 -6.41 10.62
C ASN A 208 17.38 -7.20 9.97
N GLU A 209 16.81 -8.16 10.70
CA GLU A 209 15.63 -8.90 10.26
C GLU A 209 14.76 -9.33 11.45
N ILE A 210 13.44 -9.18 11.30
CA ILE A 210 12.44 -9.51 12.32
C ILE A 210 11.87 -10.93 12.14
N VAL A 211 11.92 -11.48 10.92
CA VAL A 211 11.45 -12.83 10.61
C VAL A 211 12.58 -13.84 10.73
N LEU A 212 12.43 -14.75 11.69
CA LEU A 212 13.47 -15.72 12.06
C LEU A 212 14.00 -16.53 10.87
N LEU A 213 13.12 -17.00 9.98
CA LEU A 213 13.58 -17.79 8.84
C LEU A 213 14.35 -16.94 7.83
N ALA A 214 13.86 -15.74 7.54
CA ALA A 214 14.51 -14.80 6.65
C ALA A 214 15.91 -14.43 7.19
N TYR A 215 16.02 -14.20 8.50
CA TYR A 215 17.29 -13.99 9.20
C TYR A 215 18.29 -15.13 8.97
N TYR A 216 17.87 -16.40 9.08
CA TYR A 216 18.76 -17.53 8.83
C TYR A 216 19.23 -17.59 7.37
N ILE A 217 18.31 -17.39 6.41
CA ILE A 217 18.65 -17.38 4.98
C ILE A 217 19.60 -16.22 4.66
N ALA A 218 19.34 -15.04 5.20
CA ALA A 218 20.20 -13.88 5.02
C ALA A 218 21.61 -14.14 5.54
N ALA A 219 21.76 -14.65 6.76
CA ALA A 219 23.07 -14.96 7.34
C ALA A 219 23.87 -15.90 6.42
N LEU A 220 23.24 -17.00 5.97
CA LEU A 220 23.87 -17.97 5.09
C LEU A 220 24.22 -17.41 3.73
N LYS A 221 23.30 -16.68 3.11
CA LYS A 221 23.49 -16.09 1.79
C LYS A 221 24.66 -15.10 1.80
N ILE A 222 24.80 -14.30 2.87
CA ILE A 222 25.91 -13.36 3.04
C ILE A 222 27.22 -14.13 3.33
N GLU A 223 27.19 -15.16 4.16
CA GLU A 223 28.33 -16.04 4.46
C GLU A 223 28.85 -16.75 3.19
N SER A 224 27.96 -17.26 2.34
CA SER A 224 28.30 -17.90 1.06
C SER A 224 28.92 -16.90 0.08
N ALA A 225 28.36 -15.70 -0.05
CA ALA A 225 28.93 -14.67 -0.92
C ALA A 225 30.36 -14.26 -0.51
N ALA A 226 30.63 -14.19 0.80
CA ALA A 226 31.98 -13.93 1.31
C ALA A 226 32.94 -15.10 1.01
N ALA A 227 32.49 -16.34 1.18
CA ALA A 227 33.29 -17.53 0.89
C ALA A 227 33.64 -17.67 -0.61
N GLU A 228 32.70 -17.35 -1.50
CA GLU A 228 32.92 -17.31 -2.97
C GLU A 228 34.01 -16.32 -3.39
N ARG A 229 34.23 -15.28 -2.57
CA ARG A 229 35.27 -14.26 -2.79
C ARG A 229 36.57 -14.50 -2.02
N GLY A 230 36.77 -15.72 -1.51
CA GLY A 230 38.05 -16.14 -0.94
C GLY A 230 38.29 -15.75 0.53
N ILE A 231 37.25 -15.36 1.28
CA ILE A 231 37.33 -15.33 2.75
C ILE A 231 37.33 -16.79 3.25
N ASP A 232 38.37 -17.20 3.99
CA ASP A 232 38.66 -18.61 4.34
C ASP A 232 37.47 -19.46 4.80
N THR A 233 37.65 -20.73 4.48
CA THR A 233 36.73 -21.88 4.45
C THR A 233 36.42 -22.53 5.81
N ASP A 234 37.08 -22.11 6.90
CA ASP A 234 36.61 -22.44 8.25
C ASP A 234 35.37 -21.61 8.55
N TYR A 235 34.17 -22.21 8.52
CA TYR A 235 32.89 -21.53 8.73
C TYR A 235 32.96 -20.44 9.83
N ARG A 236 32.93 -19.16 9.41
CA ARG A 236 32.87 -17.99 10.28
C ARG A 236 31.52 -17.32 10.14
N GLN A 237 30.77 -17.35 11.24
CA GLN A 237 29.47 -16.72 11.32
C GLN A 237 29.56 -15.21 11.01
N TYR A 238 28.67 -14.72 10.16
CA TYR A 238 28.54 -13.28 9.91
C TYR A 238 28.06 -12.56 11.17
N ARG A 239 28.86 -11.60 11.64
CA ARG A 239 28.63 -10.87 12.91
C ARG A 239 27.86 -9.57 12.74
N GLY A 240 27.70 -9.08 11.51
CA GLY A 240 26.98 -7.83 11.20
C GLY A 240 25.46 -7.97 11.16
N ILE A 241 24.92 -9.20 11.19
CA ILE A 241 23.47 -9.45 11.18
C ILE A 241 22.88 -9.53 12.60
N VAL A 242 21.75 -8.86 12.80
CA VAL A 242 20.95 -8.80 14.04
C VAL A 242 19.55 -9.34 13.78
N PHE A 243 19.07 -10.19 14.69
CA PHE A 243 17.67 -10.58 14.74
C PHE A 243 16.90 -9.63 15.66
N GLY A 244 16.00 -8.83 15.11
CA GLY A 244 15.31 -7.80 15.86
C GLY A 244 14.38 -6.95 15.02
N ASP A 245 13.54 -6.18 15.70
CA ASP A 245 12.66 -5.20 15.09
C ASP A 245 13.34 -3.83 15.06
N THR A 246 13.65 -3.34 13.86
CA THR A 246 14.33 -2.05 13.63
C THR A 246 13.56 -0.87 14.21
N PHE A 247 12.22 -0.88 14.15
CA PHE A 247 11.39 0.22 14.66
C PHE A 247 11.25 0.22 16.19
N SER A 248 11.60 -0.88 16.85
CA SER A 248 11.58 -0.95 18.31
C SER A 248 12.72 -0.11 18.90
N SER A 249 12.38 0.83 19.77
CA SER A 249 13.28 1.76 20.48
C SER A 249 14.54 1.09 21.06
N ASP A 250 15.68 1.77 20.91
CA ASP A 250 17.07 1.37 21.19
C ASP A 250 17.39 0.77 22.58
N ALA A 251 16.46 0.78 23.55
CA ALA A 251 16.67 0.10 24.83
C ALA A 251 16.34 -1.41 24.80
N ARG A 252 15.56 -1.87 23.80
CA ARG A 252 15.16 -3.29 23.66
C ARG A 252 15.59 -3.94 22.37
N GLN A 253 16.23 -3.21 21.44
CA GLN A 253 16.82 -3.79 20.24
C GLN A 253 17.71 -4.98 20.63
N GLY A 254 17.24 -6.18 20.28
CA GLY A 254 17.89 -7.44 20.58
C GLY A 254 17.89 -7.90 22.04
N SER A 255 17.39 -7.14 23.04
CA SER A 255 17.33 -7.56 24.46
C SER A 255 16.20 -8.55 24.71
N ILE A 256 16.25 -9.68 24.00
CA ILE A 256 15.37 -10.81 24.21
C ILE A 256 16.07 -11.67 25.29
N PRO A 257 15.45 -11.90 26.46
CA PRO A 257 16.03 -12.76 27.50
C PRO A 257 16.47 -14.11 26.91
N GLY A 258 17.73 -14.50 27.14
CA GLY A 258 18.33 -15.71 26.57
C GLY A 258 19.09 -15.50 25.24
N PHE A 259 19.01 -14.32 24.61
CA PHE A 259 19.67 -13.99 23.34
C PHE A 259 20.81 -12.97 23.49
N ASP A 260 21.58 -13.01 24.60
CA ASP A 260 22.56 -11.99 24.98
C ASP A 260 23.58 -11.63 23.88
N ALA A 261 24.03 -12.63 23.12
CA ALA A 261 24.96 -12.43 22.01
C ALA A 261 24.35 -11.61 20.86
N ASN A 262 23.06 -11.80 20.57
CA ASN A 262 22.33 -10.99 19.60
C ASN A 262 22.09 -9.58 20.13
N SER A 263 21.71 -9.45 21.42
CA SER A 263 21.58 -8.14 22.07
C SER A 263 22.88 -7.35 22.03
N ALA A 264 24.02 -8.02 22.22
CA ALA A 264 25.33 -7.39 22.14
C ALA A 264 25.61 -6.85 20.73
N ARG A 265 25.28 -7.61 19.67
CA ARG A 265 25.41 -7.13 18.28
C ARG A 265 24.55 -5.89 18.03
N ALA A 266 23.29 -5.92 18.44
CA ALA A 266 22.36 -4.79 18.30
C ALA A 266 22.88 -3.53 19.02
N ARG A 267 23.34 -3.67 20.27
CA ARG A 267 23.92 -2.56 21.05
C ARG A 267 25.21 -2.00 20.47
N THR A 268 26.00 -2.81 19.79
CA THR A 268 27.19 -2.33 19.07
C THR A 268 26.75 -1.57 17.82
N GLN A 269 25.86 -2.15 17.01
CA GLN A 269 25.36 -1.55 15.77
C GLN A 269 24.68 -0.19 16.00
N SER A 270 23.89 -0.03 17.06
CA SER A 270 23.18 1.23 17.33
C SER A 270 24.13 2.41 17.62
N LYS A 271 25.37 2.13 18.04
CA LYS A 271 26.40 3.14 18.31
C LYS A 271 27.27 3.48 17.10
N LEU A 272 27.16 2.73 16.00
CA LEU A 272 28.00 2.93 14.82
C LEU A 272 27.55 4.15 13.99
N PRO A 273 28.50 4.89 13.38
CA PRO A 273 28.20 5.97 12.46
C PRO A 273 27.80 5.43 11.10
N ILE A 274 26.53 5.02 10.98
CA ILE A 274 25.97 4.54 9.71
C ILE A 274 25.95 5.68 8.70
N ARG A 275 26.63 5.47 7.56
CA ARG A 275 26.69 6.44 6.45
C ARG A 275 25.78 6.08 5.28
N VAL A 276 25.43 4.81 5.13
CA VAL A 276 24.58 4.35 4.03
C VAL A 276 23.50 3.44 4.58
N ILE A 277 22.24 3.77 4.31
CA ILE A 277 21.10 2.92 4.60
C ILE A 277 20.46 2.52 3.28
N ILE A 278 20.39 1.22 2.99
CA ILE A 278 19.84 0.69 1.74
C ILE A 278 18.91 -0.47 2.03
N ALA A 279 17.67 -0.42 1.52
CA ALA A 279 16.68 -1.48 1.77
C ALA A 279 15.49 -1.45 0.81
N ASN A 280 14.74 -2.56 0.82
CA ASN A 280 13.33 -2.58 0.45
C ASN A 280 12.49 -2.60 1.75
N PRO A 281 12.09 -1.44 2.30
CA PRO A 281 11.31 -1.42 3.54
C PRO A 281 9.94 -2.08 3.37
N PRO A 282 9.29 -2.52 4.46
CA PRO A 282 7.96 -3.14 4.40
C PRO A 282 6.88 -2.19 3.88
N TRP A 283 5.98 -2.69 3.03
CA TRP A 283 4.87 -1.90 2.46
C TRP A 283 3.53 -2.32 3.06
N SER A 284 3.04 -1.58 4.05
CA SER A 284 1.72 -1.84 4.63
C SER A 284 1.11 -0.57 5.19
N SER A 285 -0.06 -0.18 4.68
CA SER A 285 -0.90 0.89 5.23
C SER A 285 -1.92 0.36 6.27
N GLY A 286 -1.71 -0.85 6.79
CA GLY A 286 -2.64 -1.53 7.70
C GLY A 286 -3.59 -2.51 6.99
N GLN A 287 -4.56 -3.01 7.76
CA GLN A 287 -5.56 -3.94 7.27
C GLN A 287 -6.44 -3.34 6.16
N LYS A 288 -6.75 -4.13 5.12
CA LYS A 288 -7.62 -3.70 4.00
C LYS A 288 -9.06 -3.48 4.47
N SER A 289 -9.46 -4.21 5.50
CA SER A 289 -10.78 -4.13 6.10
C SER A 289 -10.64 -4.34 7.61
N ALA A 290 -11.50 -3.71 8.40
CA ALA A 290 -11.61 -3.99 9.84
C ALA A 290 -11.94 -5.47 10.13
N GLY A 291 -12.41 -6.23 9.13
CA GLY A 291 -12.71 -7.65 9.22
C GLY A 291 -11.50 -8.57 9.12
N ASP A 292 -10.33 -8.05 8.76
CA ASP A 292 -9.14 -8.87 8.56
C ASP A 292 -8.45 -9.26 9.88
N ASP A 293 -8.83 -8.61 11.00
CA ASP A 293 -8.25 -8.69 12.36
C ASP A 293 -6.71 -8.80 12.37
N ASN A 294 -6.07 -8.00 11.51
CA ASN A 294 -4.63 -8.05 11.29
C ASN A 294 -4.08 -6.63 11.10
N PRO A 295 -4.23 -5.74 12.11
CA PRO A 295 -3.65 -4.40 12.06
C PRO A 295 -2.13 -4.46 11.99
N ASN A 296 -1.53 -3.36 11.55
CA ASN A 296 -0.08 -3.18 11.67
C ASN A 296 0.32 -3.21 13.15
N ILE A 297 1.59 -3.54 13.40
CA ILE A 297 2.20 -3.35 14.71
C ILE A 297 2.28 -1.84 14.95
N GLU A 298 1.87 -1.37 16.13
CA GLU A 298 1.98 0.03 16.52
C GLU A 298 3.42 0.34 16.96
N TYR A 299 3.96 1.44 16.47
CA TYR A 299 5.31 1.91 16.81
C TYR A 299 5.24 3.36 17.31
N PRO A 300 4.85 3.59 18.57
CA PRO A 300 4.51 4.94 19.07
C PRO A 300 5.63 5.98 18.90
N GLU A 301 6.90 5.58 19.01
CA GLU A 301 8.02 6.51 18.88
C GLU A 301 8.24 6.97 17.43
N ILE A 302 8.26 6.06 16.46
CA ILE A 302 8.44 6.42 15.05
C ILE A 302 7.19 7.09 14.49
N GLU A 303 5.99 6.64 14.90
CA GLU A 303 4.73 7.30 14.55
C GLU A 303 4.69 8.76 15.07
N ARG A 304 5.23 8.99 16.27
CA ARG A 304 5.40 10.35 16.81
C ARG A 304 6.40 11.14 15.97
N ARG A 305 7.54 10.57 15.58
CA ARG A 305 8.51 11.25 14.69
C ARG A 305 7.89 11.61 13.35
N VAL A 306 7.15 10.71 12.71
CA VAL A 306 6.40 10.98 11.47
C VAL A 306 5.43 12.15 11.65
N ARG A 307 4.69 12.18 12.76
CA ARG A 307 3.76 13.27 13.09
C ARG A 307 4.48 14.60 13.29
N ASP A 308 5.56 14.59 14.08
CA ASP A 308 6.31 15.78 14.49
C ASP A 308 7.22 16.33 13.38
N THR A 309 7.46 15.58 12.29
CA THR A 309 8.17 16.07 11.11
C THR A 309 7.22 16.22 9.92
N TYR A 310 6.80 15.10 9.32
CA TYR A 310 6.03 15.08 8.08
C TYR A 310 4.61 15.60 8.30
N GLY A 311 4.00 15.30 9.44
CA GLY A 311 2.67 15.79 9.80
C GLY A 311 2.62 17.30 10.00
N ILE A 312 3.62 17.89 10.65
CA ILE A 312 3.75 19.34 10.81
C ILE A 312 3.95 20.00 9.45
N LYS A 313 4.93 19.55 8.66
CA LYS A 313 5.18 20.07 7.31
C LYS A 313 3.97 19.94 6.39
N HIS A 314 3.24 18.83 6.49
CA HIS A 314 2.01 18.63 5.74
C HIS A 314 1.00 19.73 6.08
N ARG A 315 0.78 20.01 7.38
CA ARG A 315 -0.14 21.05 7.83
C ARG A 315 0.31 22.45 7.42
N GLU A 316 1.61 22.73 7.45
CA GLU A 316 2.16 24.00 6.98
C GLU A 316 1.84 24.24 5.49
N VAL A 317 1.99 23.21 4.65
CA VAL A 317 1.77 23.32 3.21
C VAL A 317 0.29 23.27 2.82
N THR A 318 -0.49 22.34 3.40
CA THR A 318 -1.86 22.05 2.94
C THR A 318 -2.96 22.62 3.84
N GLY A 319 -2.60 23.20 4.99
CA GLY A 319 -3.55 23.67 6.01
C GLY A 319 -4.34 22.55 6.69
N SER A 320 -4.06 21.28 6.40
CA SER A 320 -4.86 20.14 6.86
C SER A 320 -3.99 19.04 7.50
N ALA A 321 -4.61 18.08 8.17
CA ALA A 321 -3.88 16.98 8.78
C ALA A 321 -3.46 15.96 7.72
N MET A 322 -2.27 15.37 7.90
CA MET A 322 -1.76 14.33 7.00
C MET A 322 -2.72 13.14 6.94
N GLY A 323 -3.00 12.67 5.73
CA GLY A 323 -3.92 11.57 5.49
C GLY A 323 -3.39 10.18 5.91
N PRO A 324 -4.19 9.12 5.73
CA PRO A 324 -3.88 7.78 6.24
C PRO A 324 -2.62 7.13 5.63
N ALA A 325 -2.14 7.62 4.49
CA ALA A 325 -0.88 7.14 3.90
C ALA A 325 0.34 7.36 4.82
N ALA A 326 0.24 8.26 5.80
CA ALA A 326 1.21 8.47 6.86
C ALA A 326 1.52 7.19 7.65
N GLY A 327 0.52 6.33 7.87
CA GLY A 327 0.66 5.08 8.61
C GLY A 327 1.14 3.92 7.74
N ASN A 328 1.75 4.21 6.58
CA ASN A 328 2.40 3.18 5.79
C ASN A 328 3.82 2.93 6.32
N LEU A 329 4.16 1.68 6.60
CA LEU A 329 5.45 1.31 7.20
C LEU A 329 6.67 1.79 6.38
N TYR A 330 6.57 1.98 5.07
CA TYR A 330 7.70 2.55 4.30
C TYR A 330 7.94 4.04 4.61
N VAL A 331 6.90 4.79 5.01
CA VAL A 331 7.02 6.20 5.43
C VAL A 331 7.69 6.28 6.80
N GLU A 332 7.34 5.36 7.70
CA GLU A 332 8.04 5.18 8.98
C GLU A 332 9.51 4.77 8.78
N ALA A 333 9.78 3.86 7.82
CA ALA A 333 11.14 3.49 7.44
C ALA A 333 11.96 4.68 6.94
N LEU A 334 11.38 5.52 6.09
CA LEU A 334 12.03 6.74 5.60
C LEU A 334 12.37 7.68 6.76
N ARG A 335 11.42 7.91 7.68
CA ARG A 335 11.66 8.75 8.86
C ARG A 335 12.75 8.16 9.75
N TRP A 336 12.71 6.86 10.00
CA TRP A 336 13.68 6.16 10.83
C TRP A 336 15.08 6.24 10.23
N ALA A 337 15.21 6.00 8.93
CA ALA A 337 16.50 6.07 8.24
C ALA A 337 17.07 7.50 8.23
N SER A 338 16.21 8.49 8.02
CA SER A 338 16.59 9.90 8.08
C SER A 338 17.09 10.30 9.48
N ASP A 339 16.46 9.81 10.54
CA ASP A 339 16.91 10.04 11.92
C ASP A 339 18.21 9.27 12.23
N ARG A 340 18.31 8.02 11.76
CA ARG A 340 19.45 7.12 12.01
C ARG A 340 20.74 7.64 11.37
N ILE A 341 20.64 8.32 10.24
CA ILE A 341 21.78 8.89 9.51
C ILE A 341 22.23 10.24 10.09
N GLN A 342 21.32 10.97 10.72
CA GLN A 342 21.61 12.24 11.41
C GLN A 342 22.36 12.04 12.74
N SER A 343 22.15 10.90 13.41
CA SER A 343 22.58 10.67 14.79
C SER A 343 23.91 9.94 14.92
N THR A 344 25.02 10.68 15.06
CA THR A 344 26.15 10.28 15.92
C THR A 344 26.75 11.49 16.63
N ALA A 345 26.89 11.37 17.95
CA ALA A 345 27.44 12.35 18.90
C ALA A 345 28.25 13.50 18.26
N ASP A 346 27.62 14.67 18.19
CA ASP A 346 28.21 16.00 17.99
C ASP A 346 28.91 16.29 16.63
N VAL A 347 28.77 15.44 15.61
CA VAL A 347 29.23 15.73 14.24
C VAL A 347 28.09 15.48 13.25
N GLU A 348 27.77 16.47 12.43
CA GLU A 348 26.87 16.25 11.30
C GLU A 348 27.49 15.25 10.33
N ASN A 349 26.94 14.03 10.29
CA ASN A 349 27.46 12.99 9.42
C ASN A 349 26.84 13.14 8.02
N PRO A 350 27.65 13.19 6.95
CA PRO A 350 27.13 12.99 5.60
C PRO A 350 26.62 11.56 5.46
N GLY A 351 25.57 11.36 4.66
CA GLY A 351 25.07 10.02 4.42
C GLY A 351 24.02 9.90 3.33
N ILE A 352 23.73 8.66 2.97
CA ILE A 352 22.77 8.28 1.92
C ILE A 352 21.70 7.34 2.45
N VAL A 353 20.45 7.58 2.04
CA VAL A 353 19.34 6.64 2.21
C VAL A 353 18.83 6.24 0.82
N ALA A 354 18.86 4.95 0.48
CA ALA A 354 18.43 4.43 -0.81
C ALA A 354 17.36 3.36 -0.63
N PHE A 355 16.10 3.67 -0.97
CA PHE A 355 14.97 2.75 -0.81
C PHE A 355 14.21 2.49 -2.11
N VAL A 356 13.69 1.27 -2.25
CA VAL A 356 12.62 0.94 -3.19
C VAL A 356 11.30 0.88 -2.44
N HIS A 357 10.29 1.61 -2.91
CA HIS A 357 9.01 1.74 -2.21
C HIS A 357 7.87 2.09 -3.19
N PRO A 358 6.60 2.14 -2.74
CA PRO A 358 5.50 2.54 -3.60
C PRO A 358 5.71 3.95 -4.19
N ASN A 359 5.38 4.14 -5.47
CA ASN A 359 5.50 5.43 -6.16
C ASN A 359 4.44 6.47 -5.77
N SER A 360 3.60 6.13 -4.79
CA SER A 360 2.65 7.07 -4.19
C SER A 360 3.34 8.25 -3.52
N LEU A 361 4.62 8.14 -3.12
CA LEU A 361 5.37 9.27 -2.58
C LEU A 361 5.39 10.47 -3.54
N SER A 362 5.58 10.21 -4.84
CA SER A 362 5.68 11.25 -5.86
C SER A 362 4.32 11.88 -6.20
N THR A 363 3.21 11.18 -5.99
CA THR A 363 1.88 11.56 -6.54
C THR A 363 0.79 11.77 -5.49
N ALA A 364 0.88 11.16 -4.31
CA ALA A 364 -0.20 11.18 -3.35
C ALA A 364 -0.28 12.53 -2.61
N PRO A 365 -1.46 13.18 -2.57
CA PRO A 365 -1.64 14.43 -1.83
C PRO A 365 -1.38 14.25 -0.33
N SER A 366 -1.70 13.08 0.23
CA SER A 366 -1.46 12.77 1.65
C SER A 366 0.02 12.73 2.04
N LEU A 367 0.95 12.72 1.08
CA LEU A 367 2.39 12.65 1.33
C LEU A 367 3.12 13.96 1.01
N THR A 368 2.38 15.06 0.77
CA THR A 368 2.96 16.39 0.52
C THR A 368 3.94 16.81 1.62
N GLY A 369 3.59 16.63 2.89
CA GLY A 369 4.51 16.92 4.01
C GLY A 369 5.78 16.07 4.04
N VAL A 370 5.75 14.84 3.51
CA VAL A 370 6.95 14.01 3.35
C VAL A 370 7.86 14.62 2.27
N ARG A 371 7.29 14.99 1.11
CA ARG A 371 8.03 15.64 0.02
C ARG A 371 8.62 16.98 0.44
N ALA A 372 7.87 17.76 1.21
CA ALA A 372 8.33 19.03 1.76
C ALA A 372 9.49 18.83 2.75
N ALA A 373 9.32 17.96 3.75
CA ALA A 373 10.38 17.67 4.71
C ALA A 373 11.65 17.11 4.05
N MET A 374 11.53 16.28 3.02
CA MET A 374 12.70 15.76 2.28
C MET A 374 13.48 16.86 1.58
N ARG A 375 12.81 17.88 1.02
CA ARG A 375 13.50 19.04 0.43
C ARG A 375 14.22 19.87 1.50
N ASP A 376 13.77 19.85 2.75
CA ASP A 376 14.42 20.58 3.85
C ASP A 376 15.59 19.80 4.47
N GLU A 377 15.49 18.47 4.55
CA GLU A 377 16.42 17.62 5.33
C GLU A 377 17.57 17.01 4.52
N PHE A 378 17.53 17.11 3.21
CA PHE A 378 18.51 16.51 2.28
C PHE A 378 19.08 17.56 1.33
N SER A 379 20.26 17.29 0.75
CA SER A 379 20.89 18.16 -0.25
C SER A 379 20.49 17.77 -1.67
N ASP A 380 20.28 16.48 -1.93
CA ASP A 380 19.88 15.96 -3.24
C ASP A 380 18.94 14.78 -3.08
N ILE A 381 17.97 14.70 -3.99
CA ILE A 381 16.97 13.65 -4.05
C ILE A 381 16.99 13.12 -5.48
N TYR A 382 17.25 11.82 -5.66
CA TYR A 382 17.13 11.14 -6.95
C TYR A 382 15.92 10.21 -6.90
N VAL A 383 14.96 10.40 -7.80
CA VAL A 383 13.76 9.57 -7.91
C VAL A 383 13.76 8.87 -9.26
N ILE A 384 13.58 7.54 -9.22
CA ILE A 384 13.50 6.68 -10.39
C ILE A 384 12.14 5.98 -10.35
N ASN A 385 11.15 6.51 -11.07
CA ASN A 385 9.80 5.98 -11.08
C ASN A 385 9.64 4.86 -12.10
N LEU A 386 9.44 3.64 -11.61
CA LEU A 386 9.23 2.43 -12.41
C LEU A 386 7.76 2.21 -12.76
N ARG A 387 6.85 3.08 -12.31
CA ARG A 387 5.41 3.00 -12.57
C ARG A 387 4.85 1.64 -12.15
N GLY A 388 3.89 1.08 -12.90
CA GLY A 388 3.36 -0.27 -12.68
C GLY A 388 2.21 -0.34 -11.69
N ASP A 389 1.51 0.78 -11.42
CA ASP A 389 0.36 0.80 -10.52
C ASP A 389 -0.83 0.01 -11.09
N ALA A 390 -1.03 -1.17 -10.51
CA ALA A 390 -2.11 -2.09 -10.84
C ALA A 390 -3.38 -1.86 -10.00
N MET A 391 -3.44 -0.80 -9.19
CA MET A 391 -4.67 -0.33 -8.55
C MET A 391 -5.47 0.61 -9.46
N LYS A 392 -4.82 1.24 -10.45
CA LYS A 392 -5.49 2.04 -11.50
C LYS A 392 -6.33 1.16 -12.42
N SER A 393 -7.16 1.79 -13.26
CA SER A 393 -8.06 1.10 -14.20
C SER A 393 -8.04 1.75 -15.59
N GLY A 394 -8.58 1.06 -16.59
CA GLY A 394 -8.73 1.61 -17.95
C GLY A 394 -7.40 2.03 -18.61
N ASP A 395 -7.40 3.21 -19.23
CA ASP A 395 -6.22 3.77 -19.90
C ASP A 395 -5.08 4.10 -18.94
N GLU A 396 -5.38 4.57 -17.73
CA GLU A 396 -4.35 4.82 -16.73
C GLU A 396 -3.60 3.53 -16.38
N ARG A 397 -4.34 2.42 -16.17
CA ARG A 397 -3.72 1.12 -15.93
C ARG A 397 -2.88 0.66 -17.12
N ARG A 398 -3.38 0.84 -18.35
CA ARG A 398 -2.62 0.48 -19.56
C ARG A 398 -1.33 1.28 -19.65
N ALA A 399 -1.40 2.58 -19.35
CA ALA A 399 -0.24 3.44 -19.33
C ALA A 399 0.79 2.89 -18.33
N GLU A 400 0.42 2.54 -17.10
CA GLU A 400 1.35 2.04 -16.05
C GLU A 400 2.25 0.87 -16.46
N GLY A 401 1.82 0.02 -17.41
CA GLY A 401 2.64 -1.08 -17.93
C GLY A 401 2.83 -2.26 -16.94
N GLY A 402 3.93 -2.99 -17.05
CA GLY A 402 4.26 -4.14 -16.19
C GLY A 402 4.55 -3.75 -14.74
N ASN A 403 4.29 -4.62 -13.77
CA ASN A 403 4.69 -4.41 -12.36
C ASN A 403 6.01 -5.14 -12.08
N VAL A 404 7.02 -4.43 -11.56
CA VAL A 404 8.36 -4.99 -11.31
C VAL A 404 8.41 -5.96 -10.12
N PHE A 405 7.37 -6.04 -9.30
CA PHE A 405 7.25 -7.06 -8.25
C PHE A 405 6.23 -8.17 -8.62
N GLY A 406 5.75 -8.17 -9.87
CA GLY A 406 4.82 -9.17 -10.38
C GLY A 406 3.53 -9.24 -9.56
N GLN A 407 3.13 -10.44 -9.15
CA GLN A 407 1.90 -10.67 -8.38
C GLN A 407 2.04 -10.34 -6.89
N HIS A 408 3.26 -10.05 -6.40
CA HIS A 408 3.51 -9.80 -4.98
C HIS A 408 3.05 -8.40 -4.54
N SER A 409 2.97 -7.44 -5.48
CA SER A 409 2.47 -6.10 -5.22
C SER A 409 1.60 -5.60 -6.37
N ARG A 410 0.61 -4.78 -6.03
CA ARG A 410 -0.21 -4.04 -7.00
C ARG A 410 0.13 -2.55 -7.03
N ASN A 411 0.98 -2.08 -6.13
CA ASN A 411 1.38 -0.68 -6.09
C ASN A 411 2.32 -0.37 -7.26
N GLY A 412 2.26 0.85 -7.77
CA GLY A 412 3.37 1.37 -8.58
C GLY A 412 4.61 1.52 -7.71
N VAL A 413 5.79 1.50 -8.33
CA VAL A 413 7.07 1.34 -7.63
C VAL A 413 8.03 2.43 -8.06
N GLN A 414 8.79 2.97 -7.11
CA GLN A 414 9.92 3.84 -7.40
C GLN A 414 11.12 3.51 -6.51
N ILE A 415 12.29 3.92 -6.96
CA ILE A 415 13.51 3.96 -6.17
C ILE A 415 13.77 5.43 -5.81
N THR A 416 14.14 5.69 -4.56
CA THR A 416 14.55 7.02 -4.11
C THR A 416 15.91 6.92 -3.45
N VAL A 417 16.87 7.75 -3.89
CA VAL A 417 18.18 7.93 -3.26
C VAL A 417 18.24 9.35 -2.70
N LEU A 418 18.34 9.46 -1.38
CA LEU A 418 18.40 10.70 -0.62
C LEU A 418 19.85 10.93 -0.18
N VAL A 419 20.41 12.08 -0.52
CA VAL A 419 21.77 12.48 -0.13
C VAL A 419 21.67 13.56 0.95
N ARG A 420 22.28 13.32 2.10
CA ARG A 420 22.42 14.30 3.17
C ARG A 420 23.86 14.78 3.19
N ASP A 421 24.10 15.94 2.58
CA ASP A 421 25.34 16.71 2.79
C ASP A 421 25.05 17.93 3.67
N PRO A 422 25.45 17.93 4.96
CA PRO A 422 25.20 19.05 5.86
C PRO A 422 25.67 20.40 5.31
N ASN A 423 26.81 20.44 4.60
CA ASN A 423 27.34 21.69 4.04
C ASN A 423 26.48 22.27 2.90
N ARG A 424 25.67 21.43 2.25
CA ARG A 424 24.80 21.82 1.14
C ARG A 424 23.36 22.07 1.58
N ILE A 425 22.90 21.41 2.64
CA ILE A 425 21.55 21.61 3.21
C ILE A 425 21.36 23.07 3.66
N GLU A 426 22.41 23.71 4.20
CA GLU A 426 22.34 25.12 4.60
C GLU A 426 22.17 26.09 3.42
N GLN A 427 22.39 25.64 2.17
CA GLN A 427 22.36 26.49 0.98
C GLN A 427 20.95 26.62 0.36
N GLY A 428 19.99 25.81 0.80
CA GLY A 428 18.62 25.84 0.31
C GLY A 428 17.99 24.45 0.18
N PRO A 429 16.78 24.38 -0.38
CA PRO A 429 16.07 23.11 -0.55
C PRO A 429 16.82 22.15 -1.47
N ALA A 430 16.72 20.86 -1.18
CA ALA A 430 17.38 19.79 -1.93
C ALA A 430 17.15 19.90 -3.44
N THR A 431 18.16 19.60 -4.26
CA THR A 431 17.96 19.43 -5.71
C THR A 431 17.24 18.10 -5.98
N LEU A 432 16.14 18.12 -6.72
CA LEU A 432 15.42 16.90 -7.10
C LEU A 432 15.71 16.54 -8.55
N HIS A 433 16.27 15.36 -8.72
CA HIS A 433 16.50 14.68 -9.98
C HIS A 433 15.44 13.61 -10.16
N TYR A 434 14.71 13.64 -11.26
CA TYR A 434 13.59 12.72 -11.52
C TYR A 434 13.75 12.05 -12.88
N ALA A 435 13.69 10.72 -12.89
CA ALA A 435 13.63 9.90 -14.09
C ALA A 435 12.43 8.97 -13.99
N GLU A 436 11.69 8.79 -15.08
CA GLU A 436 10.52 7.92 -15.12
C GLU A 436 10.56 7.04 -16.36
N VAL A 437 10.28 5.74 -16.17
CA VAL A 437 10.21 4.81 -17.28
C VAL A 437 9.04 5.17 -18.22
N PRO A 438 9.19 5.04 -19.54
CA PRO A 438 8.13 5.37 -20.49
C PRO A 438 6.77 4.70 -20.19
N SER A 439 5.71 5.30 -20.71
CA SER A 439 4.38 4.69 -20.65
C SER A 439 4.30 3.41 -21.46
N HIS A 440 3.45 2.47 -21.04
CA HIS A 440 3.18 1.19 -21.68
C HIS A 440 4.34 0.19 -21.69
N THR A 441 5.38 0.41 -20.88
CA THR A 441 6.55 -0.48 -20.80
C THR A 441 6.25 -1.76 -20.00
N SER A 442 6.69 -2.91 -20.49
CA SER A 442 6.62 -4.22 -19.82
C SER A 442 7.58 -4.32 -18.63
N THR A 443 7.49 -5.40 -17.84
CA THR A 443 8.38 -5.58 -16.68
C THR A 443 9.83 -5.80 -17.12
N GLU A 444 10.04 -6.61 -18.16
CA GLU A 444 11.36 -6.92 -18.71
C GLU A 444 12.02 -5.68 -19.32
N GLU A 445 11.26 -4.86 -20.04
CA GLU A 445 11.76 -3.59 -20.58
C GLU A 445 12.09 -2.58 -19.48
N LYS A 446 11.38 -2.60 -18.34
CA LYS A 446 11.72 -1.76 -17.17
C LYS A 446 13.07 -2.15 -16.57
N TYR A 447 13.37 -3.45 -16.51
CA TYR A 447 14.68 -3.93 -16.07
C TYR A 447 15.78 -3.57 -17.07
N GLN A 448 15.50 -3.68 -18.37
CA GLN A 448 16.44 -3.25 -19.39
C GLN A 448 16.68 -1.74 -19.33
N TRP A 449 15.64 -0.94 -19.05
CA TRP A 449 15.78 0.50 -18.84
C TRP A 449 16.67 0.81 -17.63
N LEU A 450 16.46 0.16 -16.48
CA LEU A 450 17.35 0.31 -15.32
C LEU A 450 18.80 -0.10 -15.63
N HIS A 451 18.99 -1.17 -16.41
CA HIS A 451 20.31 -1.59 -16.86
C HIS A 451 20.95 -0.49 -17.73
N ASN A 452 20.22 0.08 -18.68
CA ASN A 452 20.74 1.14 -19.56
C ASN A 452 21.00 2.45 -18.80
N LEU A 453 20.17 2.77 -17.80
CA LEU A 453 20.33 3.93 -16.94
C LEU A 453 21.61 3.85 -16.09
N GLN A 454 22.08 2.63 -15.78
CA GLN A 454 23.27 2.29 -14.99
C GLN A 454 23.17 2.69 -13.52
N ASP A 455 23.08 3.99 -13.23
CA ASP A 455 23.06 4.62 -11.91
C ASP A 455 22.49 6.07 -11.96
N ILE A 456 22.64 6.84 -10.88
CA ILE A 456 22.12 8.21 -10.74
C ILE A 456 22.90 9.30 -11.52
N ASP A 457 24.04 8.97 -12.13
CA ASP A 457 24.82 9.93 -12.94
C ASP A 457 24.37 9.95 -14.41
N SER A 458 23.29 9.24 -14.73
CA SER A 458 22.67 9.28 -16.06
C SER A 458 22.18 10.69 -16.44
N SER A 459 22.25 11.00 -17.73
CA SER A 459 21.69 12.22 -18.31
C SER A 459 20.18 12.18 -18.50
N GLU A 460 19.50 11.06 -18.23
CA GLU A 460 18.03 10.93 -18.34
C GLU A 460 17.27 11.58 -17.17
N PHE A 461 17.97 12.07 -16.14
CA PHE A 461 17.32 12.75 -15.01
C PHE A 461 17.00 14.20 -15.33
N ASP A 462 15.73 14.56 -15.21
CA ASP A 462 15.27 15.94 -15.23
C ASP A 462 15.38 16.57 -13.84
N GLN A 463 15.70 17.86 -13.78
CA GLN A 463 15.64 18.62 -12.53
C GLN A 463 14.25 19.20 -12.32
N ILE A 464 13.64 18.86 -11.18
CA ILE A 464 12.30 19.33 -10.82
C ILE A 464 12.41 20.60 -9.98
N PRO A 465 11.84 21.73 -10.43
CA PRO A 465 11.91 23.00 -9.72
C PRO A 465 11.17 22.94 -8.39
N VAL A 466 11.62 23.76 -7.44
CA VAL A 466 10.90 24.01 -6.19
C VAL A 466 9.59 24.72 -6.51
N ASN A 467 8.51 24.30 -5.87
CA ASN A 467 7.18 24.87 -6.01
C ASN A 467 6.43 24.82 -4.68
N ASP A 468 5.51 25.75 -4.47
CA ASP A 468 4.81 25.93 -3.19
C ASP A 468 3.91 24.74 -2.80
N ALA A 469 3.44 23.98 -3.79
CA ALA A 469 2.66 22.77 -3.57
C ALA A 469 3.52 21.55 -3.17
N HIS A 470 4.84 21.67 -3.29
CA HIS A 470 5.81 20.58 -3.13
C HIS A 470 5.48 19.34 -3.99
N ASP A 471 4.94 19.55 -5.18
CA ASP A 471 4.66 18.50 -6.14
C ASP A 471 5.93 18.13 -6.91
N TRP A 472 6.12 16.83 -7.15
CA TRP A 472 7.26 16.32 -7.92
C TRP A 472 6.91 16.03 -9.37
N VAL A 473 5.63 15.79 -9.64
CA VAL A 473 5.08 15.48 -10.96
C VAL A 473 3.76 16.23 -11.15
N ASN A 474 3.25 16.27 -12.37
CA ASN A 474 2.03 17.00 -12.73
C ASN A 474 2.07 18.48 -12.30
N LEU A 475 3.25 19.11 -12.46
CA LEU A 475 3.45 20.51 -12.14
C LEU A 475 2.45 21.37 -12.89
N THR A 476 1.87 22.34 -12.19
CA THR A 476 0.94 23.32 -12.76
C THR A 476 1.64 24.67 -12.88
N ASP A 477 1.18 25.49 -13.82
CA ASP A 477 1.67 26.86 -14.02
C ASP A 477 1.05 27.88 -13.06
N GLY A 478 0.26 27.43 -12.09
CA GLY A 478 -0.45 28.28 -11.13
C GLY A 478 -1.75 28.91 -11.66
N SER A 479 -2.03 28.82 -12.96
CA SER A 479 -3.21 29.47 -13.56
C SER A 479 -4.54 28.88 -13.10
N PHE A 480 -4.54 27.61 -12.67
CA PHE A 480 -5.73 26.94 -12.15
C PHE A 480 -6.23 27.57 -10.85
N GLN A 481 -5.31 28.05 -10.01
CA GLN A 481 -5.60 28.67 -8.71
C GLN A 481 -6.24 30.06 -8.86
N GLU A 482 -6.11 30.69 -10.03
CA GLU A 482 -6.77 31.96 -10.37
C GLU A 482 -8.25 31.80 -10.74
N LEU A 483 -8.69 30.56 -11.03
CA LEU A 483 -10.07 30.28 -11.39
C LEU A 483 -11.01 30.37 -10.18
N LEU A 484 -12.27 30.69 -10.43
CA LEU A 484 -13.30 30.71 -9.39
C LEU A 484 -13.47 29.30 -8.79
N PRO A 485 -13.29 29.11 -7.48
CA PRO A 485 -13.42 27.79 -6.87
C PRO A 485 -14.87 27.30 -6.98
N LEU A 486 -15.03 26.03 -7.37
CA LEU A 486 -16.36 25.42 -7.51
C LEU A 486 -16.99 25.19 -6.13
N CYS A 487 -16.20 24.69 -5.18
CA CYS A 487 -16.54 24.54 -3.78
C CYS A 487 -15.33 24.95 -2.92
N ALA A 488 -15.58 25.53 -1.75
CA ALA A 488 -14.54 25.89 -0.78
C ALA A 488 -14.87 25.30 0.59
N SER A 489 -13.84 24.92 1.35
CA SER A 489 -13.95 24.52 2.74
C SER A 489 -13.79 25.75 3.64
N GLY A 490 -14.90 26.35 4.07
CA GLY A 490 -14.89 27.53 4.94
C GLY A 490 -16.07 28.46 4.67
N GLN A 491 -16.14 29.59 5.39
CA GLN A 491 -17.13 30.65 5.15
C GLN A 491 -16.74 31.60 4.00
N ASP A 492 -15.80 31.21 3.14
CA ASP A 492 -15.38 32.06 2.03
C ASP A 492 -16.47 32.17 0.97
N ASN A 493 -16.99 33.39 0.84
CA ASN A 493 -18.14 33.77 0.01
C ASN A 493 -17.88 33.77 -1.51
N HIS A 494 -16.76 33.20 -1.96
CA HIS A 494 -16.33 33.26 -3.37
C HIS A 494 -16.45 31.91 -4.11
N ALA A 495 -16.99 30.87 -3.48
CA ALA A 495 -17.26 29.60 -4.18
C ALA A 495 -18.53 29.68 -5.02
N ALA A 496 -18.53 29.02 -6.18
CA ALA A 496 -19.71 28.93 -7.04
C ALA A 496 -20.86 28.11 -6.38
N LEU A 497 -20.52 27.11 -5.55
CA LEU A 497 -21.50 26.30 -4.82
C LEU A 497 -21.49 26.63 -3.33
N TRP A 498 -22.66 27.01 -2.82
CA TRP A 498 -22.87 27.35 -1.41
C TRP A 498 -22.75 26.14 -0.47
N ARG A 499 -23.11 24.95 -0.94
CA ARG A 499 -23.05 23.72 -0.14
C ARG A 499 -22.67 22.53 -1.01
N HIS A 500 -21.79 21.69 -0.49
CA HIS A 500 -21.38 20.44 -1.09
C HIS A 500 -21.21 19.38 0.00
N GLU A 501 -21.36 18.11 -0.35
CA GLU A 501 -21.10 16.97 0.54
C GLU A 501 -20.45 15.85 -0.26
N LEU A 502 -19.66 15.02 0.40
CA LEU A 502 -19.14 13.79 -0.20
C LEU A 502 -20.23 12.72 -0.28
N GLY A 503 -20.06 11.75 -1.18
CA GLY A 503 -20.95 10.59 -1.26
C GLY A 503 -20.94 9.74 0.02
N VAL A 504 -22.04 9.01 0.27
CA VAL A 504 -22.19 8.17 1.45
C VAL A 504 -21.14 7.05 1.46
N LYS A 505 -20.33 6.98 2.52
CA LYS A 505 -19.37 5.90 2.77
C LYS A 505 -19.87 5.00 3.90
N THR A 506 -20.29 3.77 3.56
CA THR A 506 -20.95 2.89 4.53
C THR A 506 -19.97 2.00 5.31
N ASN A 507 -18.87 1.57 4.67
CA ASN A 507 -18.01 0.47 5.12
C ASN A 507 -18.74 -0.86 5.40
N LEU A 508 -20.01 -0.98 4.97
CA LEU A 508 -20.95 -2.08 5.22
C LEU A 508 -21.81 -2.39 3.99
N ASP A 509 -21.31 -2.10 2.78
CA ASP A 509 -22.07 -2.25 1.54
C ASP A 509 -22.80 -3.60 1.40
N PRO A 510 -22.20 -4.77 1.75
CA PRO A 510 -22.90 -6.05 1.65
C PRO A 510 -24.20 -6.15 2.46
N TYR A 511 -24.31 -5.42 3.57
CA TYR A 511 -25.44 -5.45 4.51
C TYR A 511 -26.47 -4.37 4.20
N VAL A 512 -26.01 -3.15 3.90
CA VAL A 512 -26.89 -1.98 3.80
C VAL A 512 -27.27 -1.60 2.37
N TYR A 513 -26.71 -2.29 1.36
CA TYR A 513 -27.11 -2.15 -0.04
C TYR A 513 -27.75 -3.42 -0.63
N SER A 514 -28.74 -3.21 -1.51
CA SER A 514 -29.31 -4.29 -2.33
C SER A 514 -30.03 -3.75 -3.57
N PHE A 515 -30.10 -4.55 -4.63
CA PHE A 515 -30.98 -4.28 -5.79
C PHE A 515 -32.46 -4.48 -5.43
N SER A 516 -32.75 -5.49 -4.62
CA SER A 516 -34.10 -5.79 -4.14
C SER A 516 -34.32 -5.15 -2.78
N ARG A 517 -35.46 -4.45 -2.64
CA ARG A 517 -35.89 -3.84 -1.38
C ARG A 517 -36.10 -4.91 -0.30
N ASP A 518 -36.74 -6.02 -0.65
CA ASP A 518 -37.02 -7.09 0.30
C ASP A 518 -35.74 -7.80 0.75
N ALA A 519 -34.81 -8.01 -0.18
CA ALA A 519 -33.50 -8.58 0.17
C ALA A 519 -32.68 -7.64 1.05
N LEU A 520 -32.84 -6.31 0.92
CA LEU A 520 -32.23 -5.35 1.85
C LEU A 520 -32.83 -5.52 3.26
N MET A 521 -34.16 -5.62 3.36
CA MET A 521 -34.84 -5.77 4.65
C MET A 521 -34.31 -7.00 5.40
N THR A 522 -34.27 -8.17 4.75
CA THR A 522 -33.75 -9.39 5.36
C THR A 522 -32.29 -9.28 5.80
N LYS A 523 -31.45 -8.61 5.01
CA LYS A 523 -30.03 -8.40 5.38
C LYS A 523 -29.87 -7.50 6.59
N VAL A 524 -30.65 -6.42 6.64
CA VAL A 524 -30.59 -5.44 7.73
C VAL A 524 -31.16 -6.02 9.01
N GLU A 525 -32.28 -6.76 8.94
CA GLU A 525 -32.85 -7.46 10.09
C GLU A 525 -31.82 -8.42 10.70
N ARG A 526 -31.15 -9.24 9.88
CA ARG A 526 -30.07 -10.12 10.37
C ARG A 526 -28.92 -9.36 11.03
N LEU A 527 -28.51 -8.24 10.45
CA LEU A 527 -27.46 -7.39 11.03
C LEU A 527 -27.90 -6.82 12.39
N ILE A 528 -29.16 -6.37 12.50
CA ILE A 528 -29.73 -5.82 13.73
C ILE A 528 -29.87 -6.91 14.79
N ASP A 529 -30.33 -8.11 14.44
CA ASP A 529 -30.46 -9.25 15.35
C ASP A 529 -29.09 -9.66 15.92
N ALA A 530 -28.06 -9.72 15.08
CA ALA A 530 -26.69 -9.99 15.50
C ALA A 530 -26.16 -8.90 16.44
N TYR A 531 -26.43 -7.62 16.14
CA TYR A 531 -26.07 -6.49 17.00
C TYR A 531 -26.78 -6.54 18.35
N GLU A 532 -28.10 -6.77 18.38
CA GLU A 532 -28.87 -6.82 19.61
C GLU A 532 -28.50 -8.02 20.49
N THR A 533 -28.15 -9.16 19.87
CA THR A 533 -27.58 -10.32 20.59
C THR A 533 -26.28 -9.93 21.30
N ALA A 534 -25.36 -9.28 20.58
CA ALA A 534 -24.10 -8.82 21.17
C ALA A 534 -24.32 -7.74 22.25
N ARG A 535 -25.31 -6.86 22.07
CA ARG A 535 -25.70 -5.85 23.07
C ARG A 535 -26.23 -6.50 24.35
N GLN A 536 -27.04 -7.55 24.24
CA GLN A 536 -27.54 -8.32 25.38
C GLN A 536 -26.39 -9.03 26.11
N GLN A 537 -25.48 -9.68 25.39
CA GLN A 537 -24.28 -10.29 25.98
C GLN A 537 -23.38 -9.26 26.70
N TYR A 538 -23.24 -8.06 26.13
CA TYR A 538 -22.49 -6.98 26.76
C TYR A 538 -23.13 -6.47 28.06
N VAL A 539 -24.47 -6.30 28.07
CA VAL A 539 -25.21 -5.72 29.21
C VAL A 539 -25.52 -6.75 30.30
N ALA A 540 -25.97 -7.94 29.93
CA ALA A 540 -26.48 -8.95 30.86
C ALA A 540 -25.42 -9.95 31.33
N GLU A 541 -24.50 -10.34 30.44
CA GLU A 541 -23.48 -11.36 30.73
C GLU A 541 -22.10 -10.74 31.06
N GLY A 542 -21.93 -9.43 30.84
CA GLY A 542 -20.71 -8.72 31.17
C GLY A 542 -19.50 -9.13 30.32
N ILE A 543 -19.73 -9.68 29.11
CA ILE A 543 -18.66 -10.08 28.21
C ILE A 543 -17.84 -8.85 27.80
N SER A 544 -16.52 -9.03 27.71
CA SER A 544 -15.59 -7.99 27.26
C SER A 544 -16.00 -7.37 25.91
N PHE A 545 -16.02 -6.03 25.87
CA PHE A 545 -16.25 -5.26 24.65
C PHE A 545 -15.30 -5.64 23.51
N ASP A 546 -14.03 -5.89 23.84
CA ASP A 546 -13.02 -6.24 22.83
C ASP A 546 -13.21 -7.66 22.30
N SER A 547 -13.78 -8.56 23.09
CA SER A 547 -14.11 -9.92 22.64
C SER A 547 -15.33 -9.92 21.72
N LEU A 548 -16.38 -9.15 22.06
CA LEU A 548 -17.61 -9.09 21.28
C LEU A 548 -17.44 -8.37 19.95
N THR A 549 -16.56 -7.36 19.91
CA THR A 549 -16.39 -6.49 18.73
C THR A 549 -15.25 -6.92 17.81
N ARG A 550 -14.81 -8.18 17.92
CA ARG A 550 -13.95 -8.83 16.93
C ARG A 550 -14.77 -9.18 15.70
N ASN A 551 -14.12 -9.15 14.54
CA ASN A 551 -14.78 -9.46 13.28
C ASN A 551 -14.53 -10.91 12.85
N ASP A 552 -14.67 -11.84 13.80
CA ASP A 552 -14.40 -13.27 13.58
C ASP A 552 -15.49 -13.91 12.69
N ASN A 553 -16.70 -13.36 12.69
CA ASN A 553 -17.83 -13.84 11.88
C ASN A 553 -18.45 -12.73 11.02
N PRO A 554 -17.75 -12.26 9.97
CA PRO A 554 -18.24 -11.19 9.11
C PRO A 554 -19.45 -11.61 8.26
N SER A 555 -19.89 -12.87 8.28
CA SER A 555 -21.12 -13.24 7.58
C SER A 555 -22.39 -12.72 8.28
N GLU A 556 -22.31 -12.54 9.60
CA GLU A 556 -23.42 -12.08 10.45
C GLU A 556 -23.32 -10.59 10.74
N ILE A 557 -22.21 -10.16 11.33
CA ILE A 557 -21.98 -8.76 11.70
C ILE A 557 -20.52 -8.38 11.43
N ARG A 558 -20.35 -7.17 10.89
CA ARG A 558 -19.06 -6.52 10.81
C ARG A 558 -19.09 -5.26 11.65
N TRP A 559 -18.31 -5.25 12.73
CA TRP A 559 -18.18 -4.13 13.62
C TRP A 559 -17.40 -2.98 12.98
N THR A 560 -18.12 -1.87 12.75
CA THR A 560 -17.55 -0.57 12.36
C THR A 560 -17.43 0.34 13.57
N ALA A 561 -16.73 1.47 13.43
CA ALA A 561 -16.66 2.48 14.50
C ALA A 561 -18.06 2.95 14.96
N ALA A 562 -19.02 3.08 14.03
CA ALA A 562 -20.40 3.48 14.33
C ALA A 562 -21.10 2.43 15.20
N LEU A 563 -21.09 1.15 14.80
CA LEU A 563 -21.69 0.05 15.57
C LEU A 563 -21.01 -0.14 16.93
N LYS A 564 -19.67 -0.02 16.97
CA LYS A 564 -18.90 -0.07 18.23
C LYS A 564 -19.30 1.07 19.17
N GLN A 565 -19.52 2.28 18.65
CA GLN A 565 -19.97 3.42 19.44
C GLN A 565 -21.41 3.25 19.91
N ALA A 566 -22.31 2.75 19.06
CA ALA A 566 -23.68 2.42 19.43
C ALA A 566 -23.71 1.39 20.58
N LEU A 567 -22.89 0.34 20.49
CA LEU A 567 -22.77 -0.67 21.54
C LEU A 567 -22.25 -0.07 22.86
N LYS A 568 -21.22 0.79 22.81
CA LYS A 568 -20.70 1.49 24.00
C LYS A 568 -21.76 2.37 24.67
N ARG A 569 -22.62 3.03 23.89
CA ARG A 569 -23.75 3.82 24.38
C ARG A 569 -24.95 2.97 24.78
N GLN A 570 -24.89 1.66 24.52
CA GLN A 570 -25.98 0.71 24.72
C GLN A 570 -27.24 1.08 23.92
N ASP A 571 -27.05 1.73 22.77
CA ASP A 571 -28.13 2.15 21.89
C ASP A 571 -28.87 0.89 21.40
N ARG A 572 -30.19 0.84 21.63
CA ARG A 572 -31.05 -0.16 21.01
C ARG A 572 -31.29 0.20 19.54
N ILE A 573 -31.12 -0.77 18.65
CA ILE A 573 -31.37 -0.61 17.21
C ILE A 573 -32.59 -1.46 16.86
N GLU A 574 -33.55 -0.82 16.20
CA GLU A 574 -34.77 -1.46 15.72
C GLU A 574 -34.89 -1.20 14.22
N PHE A 575 -35.42 -2.20 13.51
CA PHE A 575 -35.65 -2.09 12.08
C PHE A 575 -36.75 -1.06 11.80
N ALA A 576 -36.47 -0.16 10.86
CA ALA A 576 -37.30 0.97 10.50
C ALA A 576 -37.39 1.06 8.98
N SER A 577 -38.48 0.59 8.39
CA SER A 577 -38.65 0.50 6.93
C SER A 577 -38.60 1.86 6.22
N GLU A 578 -38.90 2.93 6.94
CA GLU A 578 -38.79 4.33 6.52
C GLU A 578 -37.33 4.75 6.31
N ARG A 579 -36.34 4.07 6.90
CA ARG A 579 -34.92 4.35 6.67
C ARG A 579 -34.40 3.79 5.34
N ILE A 580 -35.24 3.07 4.60
CA ILE A 580 -34.89 2.56 3.28
C ILE A 580 -35.11 3.63 2.22
N ARG A 581 -34.07 3.93 1.43
CA ARG A 581 -34.13 4.89 0.34
C ARG A 581 -33.43 4.38 -0.92
N LYS A 582 -33.89 4.83 -2.08
CA LYS A 582 -33.22 4.55 -3.36
C LYS A 582 -32.09 5.55 -3.56
N VAL A 583 -30.89 5.07 -3.92
CA VAL A 583 -29.71 5.90 -4.18
C VAL A 583 -28.97 5.44 -5.43
N LEU A 584 -28.15 6.32 -5.99
CA LEU A 584 -27.22 6.00 -7.06
C LEU A 584 -25.93 5.43 -6.45
N TYR A 585 -25.70 4.13 -6.60
CA TYR A 585 -24.55 3.44 -5.99
C TYR A 585 -23.30 3.48 -6.88
N ARG A 586 -23.52 3.35 -8.19
CA ARG A 586 -22.54 3.51 -9.27
C ARG A 586 -23.20 4.31 -10.41
N PRO A 587 -22.42 4.87 -11.35
CA PRO A 587 -23.00 5.55 -12.51
C PRO A 587 -24.07 4.68 -13.18
N PHE A 588 -25.28 5.23 -13.33
CA PHE A 588 -26.45 4.58 -13.91
C PHE A 588 -26.98 3.32 -13.19
N VAL A 589 -26.49 3.03 -11.98
CA VAL A 589 -26.92 1.87 -11.18
C VAL A 589 -27.52 2.33 -9.86
N THR A 590 -28.84 2.15 -9.74
CA THR A 590 -29.57 2.46 -8.51
C THR A 590 -29.71 1.24 -7.61
N LEU A 591 -29.46 1.41 -6.31
CA LEU A 591 -29.71 0.41 -5.26
C LEU A 591 -30.61 0.99 -4.17
N TRP A 592 -31.12 0.12 -3.32
CA TRP A 592 -31.71 0.48 -2.04
C TRP A 592 -30.62 0.55 -0.97
N LEU A 593 -30.64 1.61 -0.17
CA LEU A 593 -29.79 1.85 1.00
C LEU A 593 -30.65 1.84 2.26
N TYR A 594 -30.18 1.19 3.33
CA TYR A 594 -30.73 1.38 4.67
C TYR A 594 -29.90 2.43 5.42
N ASP A 595 -30.50 3.58 5.68
CA ASP A 595 -29.81 4.77 6.19
C ASP A 595 -30.12 5.01 7.67
N ASP A 596 -29.35 4.37 8.53
CA ASP A 596 -29.45 4.47 9.99
C ASP A 596 -28.15 5.03 10.56
N ASP A 597 -28.19 6.15 11.26
CA ASP A 597 -27.03 6.85 11.79
C ASP A 597 -26.29 6.07 12.90
N ARG A 598 -26.95 5.10 13.54
CA ARG A 598 -26.33 4.17 14.49
C ARG A 598 -25.50 3.10 13.78
N ILE A 599 -25.83 2.80 12.53
CA ILE A 599 -25.12 1.85 11.66
C ILE A 599 -24.10 2.59 10.77
N LEU A 600 -24.44 3.79 10.28
CA LEU A 600 -23.75 4.57 9.27
C LEU A 600 -23.46 6.00 9.75
N ALA A 601 -22.37 6.20 10.50
CA ALA A 601 -22.02 7.53 11.01
C ALA A 601 -21.77 8.61 9.92
N GLN A 602 -21.33 8.22 8.72
CA GLN A 602 -20.95 9.14 7.64
C GLN A 602 -22.07 9.43 6.62
N SER A 603 -23.29 8.91 6.78
CA SER A 603 -24.39 9.19 5.83
C SER A 603 -25.09 10.52 6.09
N LYS A 604 -25.07 11.02 7.34
CA LYS A 604 -25.96 12.09 7.80
C LYS A 604 -25.85 13.39 7.00
N ALA A 605 -24.64 13.81 6.63
CA ALA A 605 -24.42 15.07 5.93
C ALA A 605 -24.93 15.01 4.47
N ALA A 606 -24.58 13.96 3.74
CA ALA A 606 -25.08 13.68 2.41
C ALA A 606 -26.61 13.47 2.40
N THR A 607 -27.14 12.73 3.38
CA THR A 607 -28.57 12.49 3.55
C THR A 607 -29.34 13.77 3.83
N ALA A 608 -28.75 14.73 4.55
CA ALA A 608 -29.36 16.02 4.83
C ALA A 608 -29.52 16.90 3.58
N LEU A 609 -28.76 16.66 2.49
CA LEU A 609 -29.02 17.31 1.19
C LEU A 609 -30.28 16.78 0.51
N PHE A 610 -30.68 15.54 0.84
CA PHE A 610 -31.84 14.86 0.26
C PHE A 610 -32.80 14.40 1.35
N PRO A 611 -33.42 15.33 2.11
CA PRO A 611 -34.38 14.96 3.13
C PRO A 611 -35.52 14.14 2.50
N GLN A 612 -35.99 13.11 3.19
CA GLN A 612 -37.18 12.40 2.76
C GLN A 612 -38.33 13.40 2.75
N ARG A 613 -38.76 13.80 1.55
CA ARG A 613 -40.06 14.45 1.41
C ARG A 613 -41.07 13.43 1.92
N GLU A 614 -41.86 13.80 2.94
CA GLU A 614 -43.13 13.14 3.22
C GLU A 614 -43.88 13.04 1.90
N ARG A 615 -43.84 11.88 1.24
CA ARG A 615 -44.64 11.68 0.04
C ARG A 615 -46.09 11.70 0.50
N GLU A 616 -46.81 12.65 -0.09
CA GLU A 616 -48.26 12.77 -0.09
C GLU A 616 -48.92 11.40 0.14
N ARG A 617 -49.73 11.33 1.20
CA ARG A 617 -50.65 10.23 1.46
C ARG A 617 -51.13 9.67 0.13
N GLU A 618 -50.84 8.40 -0.12
CA GLU A 618 -51.48 7.63 -1.17
C GLU A 618 -52.96 7.97 -1.15
N ARG A 619 -53.42 8.67 -2.18
CA ARG A 619 -54.83 9.02 -2.34
C ARG A 619 -55.57 7.70 -2.41
N THR A 620 -56.18 7.31 -1.30
CA THR A 620 -57.15 6.23 -1.23
C THR A 620 -58.25 6.57 -2.23
N PRO A 621 -58.55 5.72 -3.24
CA PRO A 621 -59.68 5.97 -4.10
C PRO A 621 -60.95 5.59 -3.33
N VAL A 622 -61.49 6.54 -2.57
CA VAL A 622 -62.87 6.45 -2.08
C VAL A 622 -63.75 7.15 -3.09
N ARG A 623 -64.46 6.38 -3.92
CA ARG A 623 -65.83 6.72 -4.30
C ARG A 623 -66.61 5.48 -4.73
N SER A 624 -67.44 5.03 -3.80
CA SER A 624 -68.63 4.22 -4.01
C SER A 624 -69.66 4.97 -4.86
N LEU A 625 -70.10 4.38 -5.97
CA LEU A 625 -71.43 4.60 -6.52
C LEU A 625 -71.98 3.26 -7.01
N SER A 626 -73.18 2.93 -6.54
CA SER A 626 -73.95 1.70 -6.78
C SER A 626 -75.03 1.94 -7.87
N PRO A 627 -75.90 0.98 -8.25
CA PRO A 627 -75.91 0.39 -9.60
C PRO A 627 -77.22 0.62 -10.40
N ARG A 628 -77.17 0.43 -11.74
CA ARG A 628 -78.25 -0.10 -12.63
C ARG A 628 -77.75 -0.12 -14.10
N GLN A 629 -77.62 -1.32 -14.71
CA GLN A 629 -78.55 -1.95 -15.70
C GLN A 629 -78.51 -1.29 -17.09
N THR A 630 -78.34 -1.92 -18.27
CA THR A 630 -78.19 -3.31 -18.81
C THR A 630 -77.78 -3.09 -20.30
N VAL A 631 -76.97 -3.91 -21.01
CA VAL A 631 -77.37 -5.01 -21.92
C VAL A 631 -76.16 -5.43 -22.80
N GLU A 632 -75.90 -6.75 -22.82
CA GLU A 632 -75.36 -7.68 -23.87
C GLU A 632 -74.00 -7.46 -24.59
N GLN A 633 -73.04 -8.39 -24.35
CA GLN A 633 -72.63 -9.58 -25.18
C GLN A 633 -71.56 -9.21 -26.24
N SER A 634 -70.43 -9.91 -26.42
CA SER A 634 -70.18 -11.35 -26.36
C SER A 634 -68.66 -11.66 -26.34
N SER A 635 -68.32 -12.81 -25.74
CA SER A 635 -67.20 -13.77 -25.96
C SER A 635 -65.79 -13.29 -26.39
N GLY A 636 -64.69 -13.79 -25.84
CA GLY A 636 -64.49 -15.00 -25.04
C GLY A 636 -62.99 -15.21 -24.82
N SER A 637 -62.67 -15.83 -23.69
CA SER A 637 -61.35 -16.10 -23.12
C SER A 637 -60.44 -16.97 -23.97
N TRP A 638 -59.12 -16.96 -23.72
CA TRP A 638 -58.35 -18.17 -23.40
C TRP A 638 -57.19 -17.88 -22.43
N ARG A 639 -57.08 -18.77 -21.43
CA ARG A 639 -56.09 -18.82 -20.34
C ARG A 639 -54.84 -19.61 -20.75
N ALA A 640 -53.78 -19.39 -19.96
CA ALA A 640 -52.49 -20.08 -19.93
C ALA A 640 -52.52 -21.59 -19.61
N ARG A 641 -51.45 -22.30 -20.03
CA ARG A 641 -50.80 -23.51 -19.46
C ARG A 641 -49.49 -23.76 -20.24
N GLU A 642 -48.30 -23.63 -19.63
CA GLU A 642 -47.52 -24.62 -18.85
C GLU A 642 -46.69 -25.63 -19.67
N SER A 643 -45.39 -25.69 -19.27
CA SER A 643 -44.41 -26.80 -19.26
C SER A 643 -43.82 -27.38 -20.58
N GLU A 644 -42.53 -27.07 -20.75
CA GLU A 644 -41.33 -27.92 -20.98
C GLU A 644 -41.40 -29.32 -21.66
N ILE A 645 -40.25 -29.62 -22.29
CA ILE A 645 -39.47 -30.87 -22.34
C ILE A 645 -39.23 -31.46 -23.77
N TYR A 646 -37.93 -31.54 -24.07
CA TYR A 646 -37.14 -32.51 -24.86
C TYR A 646 -36.39 -32.01 -26.11
N ALA A 647 -35.08 -32.23 -26.01
CA ALA A 647 -33.98 -31.88 -26.89
C ALA A 647 -33.78 -32.85 -28.08
N ARG A 648 -33.12 -32.35 -29.13
CA ARG A 648 -31.88 -32.88 -29.78
C ARG A 648 -31.85 -32.61 -31.29
N SER A 649 -30.89 -31.80 -31.73
CA SER A 649 -29.90 -32.19 -32.76
C SER A 649 -28.91 -31.02 -33.03
N GLU A 650 -27.63 -31.27 -32.74
CA GLU A 650 -26.47 -30.53 -33.29
C GLU A 650 -26.16 -31.07 -34.72
N PRO A 651 -25.03 -30.68 -35.38
CA PRO A 651 -24.64 -29.34 -35.82
C PRO A 651 -24.21 -29.35 -37.31
N THR A 652 -24.18 -28.21 -37.99
CA THR A 652 -23.28 -28.04 -39.15
C THR A 652 -22.65 -26.65 -39.19
N ASN A 653 -21.32 -26.67 -39.14
CA ASN A 653 -20.40 -25.58 -39.42
C ASN A 653 -20.67 -24.93 -40.77
N HIS A 654 -20.62 -23.60 -40.85
CA HIS A 654 -19.92 -22.91 -41.94
C HIS A 654 -19.34 -21.57 -41.47
N HIS A 655 -18.03 -21.45 -41.68
CA HIS A 655 -17.24 -20.23 -41.62
C HIS A 655 -17.73 -19.20 -42.63
N ALA A 656 -17.86 -17.94 -42.20
CA ALA A 656 -17.66 -16.79 -43.09
C ALA A 656 -17.16 -15.59 -42.27
N SER A 657 -15.95 -15.16 -42.61
CA SER A 657 -15.27 -13.96 -42.18
C SER A 657 -15.93 -12.71 -42.77
N PHE A 658 -16.03 -11.64 -41.99
CA PHE A 658 -16.23 -10.29 -42.53
C PHE A 658 -15.30 -9.29 -41.83
N ARG A 659 -14.48 -8.65 -42.66
CA ARG A 659 -13.63 -7.48 -42.35
C ARG A 659 -14.52 -6.24 -42.27
N GLU A 660 -14.33 -5.41 -41.24
CA GLU A 660 -14.85 -4.04 -41.21
C GLU A 660 -13.72 -3.05 -41.50
N SER A 661 -13.96 -2.22 -42.53
CA SER A 661 -13.14 -1.08 -42.92
C SER A 661 -13.92 0.20 -42.64
N ALA A 662 -13.23 1.18 -42.06
CA ALA A 662 -13.70 2.52 -41.75
C ALA A 662 -14.17 3.35 -42.97
N SER A 663 -15.19 4.21 -42.79
CA SER A 663 -15.01 5.67 -42.68
C SER A 663 -16.22 6.52 -43.13
N ARG A 664 -16.40 7.62 -42.37
CA ARG A 664 -16.86 8.98 -42.72
C ARG A 664 -18.34 9.38 -42.64
N ASP A 665 -18.54 10.35 -41.74
CA ASP A 665 -19.66 11.25 -41.48
C ASP A 665 -20.00 12.23 -42.62
N GLN A 666 -21.29 12.58 -42.73
CA GLN A 666 -21.77 13.95 -43.00
C GLN A 666 -23.15 14.19 -42.33
N PRO A 667 -23.47 15.43 -41.89
CA PRO A 667 -24.68 15.74 -41.13
C PRO A 667 -25.85 16.23 -42.00
N ILE A 668 -27.08 15.96 -41.56
CA ILE A 668 -28.34 16.39 -42.18
C ILE A 668 -28.90 17.61 -41.42
N GLU A 669 -29.21 18.68 -42.15
CA GLU A 669 -29.93 19.89 -41.70
C GLU A 669 -31.41 19.61 -41.38
N TYR A 670 -31.99 20.32 -40.41
CA TYR A 670 -33.44 20.41 -40.23
C TYR A 670 -33.96 21.85 -40.27
N VAL A 671 -35.07 21.96 -40.99
CA VAL A 671 -35.78 23.15 -41.49
C VAL A 671 -36.60 23.85 -40.39
N GLY A 672 -36.58 25.19 -40.41
CA GLY A 672 -37.26 26.06 -39.46
C GLY A 672 -38.78 26.18 -39.63
N VAL A 673 -39.46 26.58 -38.55
CA VAL A 673 -40.89 26.90 -38.53
C VAL A 673 -41.11 28.35 -38.06
N ARG A 674 -42.02 29.03 -38.77
CA ARG A 674 -42.34 30.46 -38.73
C ARG A 674 -43.05 30.92 -37.42
N HIS A 675 -42.74 32.13 -36.98
CA HIS A 675 -43.53 32.92 -36.01
C HIS A 675 -44.74 33.63 -36.65
N PRO A 676 -45.84 33.85 -35.91
CA PRO A 676 -46.78 34.93 -36.17
C PRO A 676 -46.45 36.20 -35.37
N ARG A 677 -46.75 37.36 -35.99
CA ARG A 677 -46.47 38.72 -35.55
C ARG A 677 -47.30 39.16 -34.34
N GLY A 678 -46.73 40.10 -33.57
CA GLY A 678 -47.33 40.70 -32.37
C GLY A 678 -48.45 41.73 -32.61
N GLY A 679 -49.12 42.06 -31.52
CA GLY A 679 -50.10 43.13 -31.39
C GLY A 679 -50.01 43.75 -29.98
N ASN A 680 -50.20 45.07 -29.93
CA ASN A 680 -49.80 46.00 -28.87
C ASN A 680 -50.57 45.95 -27.54
N ALA A 681 -49.91 46.54 -26.53
CA ALA A 681 -50.30 46.77 -25.14
C ALA A 681 -51.46 47.75 -24.90
N THR A 682 -52.14 47.63 -23.75
CA THR A 682 -52.61 48.70 -22.82
C THR A 682 -53.00 48.04 -21.48
N GLY A 683 -52.42 48.42 -20.33
CA GLY A 683 -53.03 49.31 -19.33
C GLY A 683 -53.23 48.59 -17.97
N PRO A 684 -53.14 49.26 -16.79
CA PRO A 684 -52.76 48.63 -15.52
C PRO A 684 -53.94 48.36 -14.56
N SER A 685 -53.83 47.35 -13.69
CA SER A 685 -54.68 47.27 -12.48
C SER A 685 -54.00 46.54 -11.32
N HIS A 686 -53.98 47.22 -10.17
CA HIS A 686 -53.56 46.73 -8.86
C HIS A 686 -54.29 45.47 -8.38
N GLY A 687 -53.57 44.60 -7.68
CA GLY A 687 -54.13 43.53 -6.87
C GLY A 687 -53.01 42.83 -6.09
N GLY A 688 -52.92 43.10 -4.79
CA GLY A 688 -51.94 42.45 -3.92
C GLY A 688 -52.15 40.94 -3.86
N SER A 689 -51.08 40.18 -4.05
CA SER A 689 -51.00 38.77 -3.72
C SER A 689 -49.81 38.56 -2.78
N ARG A 690 -50.07 37.83 -1.69
CA ARG A 690 -49.06 37.32 -0.75
C ARG A 690 -47.94 36.61 -1.54
N PRO A 691 -46.68 36.62 -1.06
CA PRO A 691 -45.66 35.79 -1.67
C PRO A 691 -46.08 34.34 -1.49
N THR A 692 -46.56 33.74 -2.58
CA THR A 692 -46.67 32.29 -2.71
C THR A 692 -45.28 31.72 -2.49
N ASP A 693 -45.16 30.75 -1.59
CA ASP A 693 -43.97 29.94 -1.37
C ASP A 693 -43.33 29.61 -2.72
N SER A 694 -42.26 30.34 -3.06
CA SER A 694 -41.43 29.99 -4.20
C SER A 694 -40.84 28.65 -3.84
N HIS A 695 -41.29 27.59 -4.51
CA HIS A 695 -40.62 26.30 -4.48
C HIS A 695 -39.13 26.54 -4.72
N ARG A 696 -38.32 26.47 -3.66
CA ARG A 696 -36.86 26.46 -3.81
C ARG A 696 -36.53 25.16 -4.52
N THR A 697 -36.37 25.22 -5.83
CA THR A 697 -35.78 24.15 -6.63
C THR A 697 -34.31 24.07 -6.21
N THR A 698 -33.98 23.05 -5.42
CA THR A 698 -32.59 22.71 -5.15
C THR A 698 -32.04 22.00 -6.37
N GLU A 699 -31.27 22.70 -7.20
CA GLU A 699 -30.47 22.08 -8.25
C GLU A 699 -29.27 21.37 -7.60
N VAL A 700 -29.14 20.07 -7.87
CA VAL A 700 -28.04 19.26 -7.37
C VAL A 700 -27.08 19.00 -8.52
N ILE A 701 -25.89 19.59 -8.43
CA ILE A 701 -24.80 19.33 -9.36
C ILE A 701 -23.94 18.22 -8.78
N LEU A 702 -23.95 17.05 -9.43
CA LEU A 702 -23.03 15.98 -9.12
C LEU A 702 -21.72 16.28 -9.87
N ILE A 703 -20.62 16.42 -9.14
CA ILE A 703 -19.29 16.64 -9.70
C ILE A 703 -18.50 15.35 -9.48
N THR A 704 -17.92 14.80 -10.53
CA THR A 704 -17.09 13.60 -10.43
C THR A 704 -15.73 13.86 -11.03
N GLY A 705 -14.66 13.51 -10.30
CA GLY A 705 -13.28 13.67 -10.74
C GLY A 705 -12.85 12.61 -11.76
N ALA A 706 -11.68 12.76 -12.37
CA ALA A 706 -11.17 11.92 -13.47
C ALA A 706 -11.14 10.40 -13.16
N SER A 707 -11.09 9.99 -11.89
CA SER A 707 -11.18 8.59 -11.46
C SER A 707 -12.61 8.04 -11.34
N ASN A 708 -13.64 8.87 -11.61
CA ASN A 708 -15.04 8.50 -11.71
C ASN A 708 -15.69 9.36 -12.80
N ILE A 709 -15.72 8.87 -14.03
CA ILE A 709 -16.33 9.59 -15.17
C ILE A 709 -17.87 9.54 -15.07
N THR A 710 -18.54 10.68 -15.33
CA THR A 710 -20.01 10.89 -15.50
C THR A 710 -20.22 11.98 -16.60
N PHE A 711 -21.28 12.10 -17.44
CA PHE A 711 -22.74 12.39 -17.29
C PHE A 711 -23.50 12.18 -18.64
N GLN A 712 -24.84 12.26 -18.82
CA GLN A 712 -25.90 13.11 -18.24
C GLN A 712 -27.33 12.52 -18.47
N ALA A 713 -28.28 12.75 -17.55
CA ALA A 713 -29.72 12.82 -17.87
C ALA A 713 -30.43 13.78 -16.91
N LEU A 714 -30.83 14.95 -17.42
CA LEU A 714 -31.76 15.86 -16.77
C LEU A 714 -33.14 15.20 -16.73
N ALA A 715 -33.77 15.20 -15.56
CA ALA A 715 -35.21 15.04 -15.46
C ALA A 715 -35.83 16.33 -14.91
N THR A 716 -36.69 16.89 -15.77
CA THR A 716 -37.83 17.79 -15.54
C THR A 716 -37.63 19.30 -15.36
N ASP A 717 -38.30 20.00 -16.29
CA ASP A 717 -38.84 21.36 -16.30
C ASP A 717 -37.88 22.53 -16.48
N ILE A 718 -37.59 22.78 -17.76
CA ILE A 718 -37.01 24.03 -18.28
C ILE A 718 -38.00 25.18 -18.03
N LEU A 719 -37.60 26.16 -17.22
CA LEU A 719 -38.14 27.51 -17.27
C LEU A 719 -37.74 28.15 -18.61
N PRO A 720 -38.69 28.61 -19.45
CA PRO A 720 -38.36 29.28 -20.70
C PRO A 720 -38.19 30.78 -20.45
N ASP A 721 -37.07 31.21 -19.85
CA ASP A 721 -36.62 32.61 -20.00
C ASP A 721 -35.16 32.82 -19.58
N LEU A 722 -34.22 32.51 -20.48
CA LEU A 722 -32.82 32.92 -20.39
C LEU A 722 -32.39 33.82 -21.57
N ALA A 723 -33.36 34.43 -22.27
CA ALA A 723 -33.09 35.36 -23.37
C ALA A 723 -32.83 36.82 -22.93
N ALA A 724 -32.80 37.12 -21.63
CA ALA A 724 -32.75 38.49 -21.12
C ALA A 724 -31.38 38.98 -20.60
N ILE A 725 -30.30 38.21 -20.71
CA ILE A 725 -28.95 38.70 -20.32
C ILE A 725 -28.21 39.21 -21.57
N LYS A 726 -28.58 40.42 -22.02
CA LYS A 726 -27.70 41.27 -22.82
C LYS A 726 -26.79 42.04 -21.86
N GLY A 727 -25.59 41.54 -21.62
CA GLY A 727 -24.55 42.22 -20.85
C GLY A 727 -23.18 41.92 -21.44
N SER A 728 -22.55 42.93 -22.00
CA SER A 728 -21.29 42.90 -22.75
C SER A 728 -20.08 42.51 -21.90
N GLN A 729 -19.44 41.37 -22.19
CA GLN A 729 -17.98 41.21 -22.06
C GLN A 729 -17.48 40.23 -23.14
N GLN A 730 -16.48 40.68 -23.91
CA GLN A 730 -15.85 39.92 -24.98
C GLN A 730 -15.03 38.75 -24.39
N THR A 731 -15.45 37.53 -24.66
CA THR A 731 -14.58 36.35 -24.54
C THR A 731 -13.51 36.41 -25.63
N ARG A 732 -12.25 36.65 -25.23
CA ARG A 732 -11.09 36.44 -26.12
C ARG A 732 -10.86 34.95 -26.27
N ALA A 733 -10.95 34.45 -27.51
CA ALA A 733 -10.57 33.09 -27.85
C ALA A 733 -9.05 32.90 -27.70
N ILE A 734 -8.63 31.89 -26.94
CA ILE A 734 -7.23 31.44 -26.86
C ILE A 734 -6.97 30.53 -28.09
N PRO A 735 -5.94 30.78 -28.92
CA PRO A 735 -5.62 29.92 -30.06
C PRO A 735 -5.05 28.57 -29.59
N ARG A 736 -5.55 27.48 -30.17
CA ARG A 736 -4.93 26.14 -30.05
C ARG A 736 -3.52 26.16 -30.63
N LEU A 737 -2.49 26.02 -29.80
CA LEU A 737 -1.16 25.63 -30.25
C LEU A 737 -1.14 24.11 -30.46
N ARG A 738 -0.62 23.69 -31.63
CA ARG A 738 -0.43 22.29 -32.01
C ARG A 738 0.74 21.69 -31.20
N PRO A 739 0.73 20.38 -30.91
CA PRO A 739 1.82 19.71 -30.23
C PRO A 739 3.06 19.64 -31.14
N ILE A 740 4.24 19.94 -30.58
CA ILE A 740 5.56 19.52 -31.07
C ILE A 740 6.05 18.46 -30.10
#